data_AF-A0A167J1M4-F1
#
_entry.id   AF-A0A167J1M4-F1
#
_cell.length_a   1.000
_cell.length_b   1.000
_cell.length_c   1.000
_cell.angle_alpha   90.00
_cell.angle_beta   90.00
_cell.angle_gamma   90.00
#
_symmetry.space_group_name_H-M   'P 1'
#
loop_
_entity.id
_entity.type
_entity.pdbx_description
1 polymer ?
#
loop_
_entity_poly.entity_id
_entity_poly.type
_entity_poly.pdbx_seq_one_letter_code
_entity_poly.pdbx_strand_id
1 'polypeptide(L)'
;MHLVPREIDRLLISQTGFLAQRRLARGIKLNGTEATALITNVIQELIRDGNHSVAQLMDLGQQILGRRHVDPSAVVMVKGLQVEGTFRTGTHLVTIDQPLATDDGDLEMAMYGSCVATPSQDLFPEVKAEGFAPEKMPGCIIAAQGENITLSKGRKRTRLEVTNRGDRPIQVGSHYHFLETNPYLDFDRLKSYGFHLDIAAGTSARFEPGELKTVTLVEVGGLKTPHGGSSIAPGKVDPSMARTILDRLQAGGFHHTPEKIRMPEEEKVAPATMERADYAGMYGPTTGDLVRLSTTELWIKVERDLTVPGDECTFGGGKTLRDGIGQASGRPASACLALVVVGALVVDWSGIFKADVGVRDGRIVGIGKAGNPDVMDGVWPPGMVVGSNTDVVAAEGRILTAGGVDTHGHFVCPQQAEEALASGITTQFSGGTGPSTGTVAANCTPGVSHIRMMMQACDSLPLNYGIIGKGSDSGPQGLRDQVEAGVVGLKVHEDWGCTPATIDTCLTVCDEHDIQCELHSDSLNEAGFVEQTAAALRHRTVHAYHIEGAGGGHAPDLMRLVGRAHVLPSSTTPTNPYTPDTVDEHLDMAMSCHHLNKDVPEDVAFAESRVRRETIAAEDVLHDTGAISMMASDGQAMGRCGEVVARTWDVADANKRRFGALREDEGTGADNYRVKRYVSKYTINPAIAQGVGHVVGSVEVGKLADLVLWEPARFGTKPSLVMKSGFVAYAQMGDPNGSVSTVQPIIGRPMFSVRDDDPISSLPLVPSASAMFVSKASVANGAIKSYNLAKRIETVKDTRKVSKHDMKFNDSMPSLNIDPETFTRATISTSSLTRAVLFANPSPTTSRNQTTAPDLAAASGGTAFWYPNMDHTSAVRGYAPDLDGDYTYPVYQAVQPGDADGIQAAIDAAGTGDSAHRTWLASQPRVIYPPARHLHPARHPLPQDRHRPPRRRHQPARSPRRARLRPLPPLRAPPGLGRGRRDVLCGGAEERGGRKTATLVAPTFDGVGAVRGA
;
A
#
# COMPACT_ATOMS: atom_id res chain seq x y z
N MET A 1 21.82 15.17 -25.00
CA MET A 1 20.84 14.08 -24.84
C MET A 1 19.41 14.59 -24.92
N HIS A 2 19.02 15.63 -24.15
CA HIS A 2 17.61 16.11 -24.12
C HIS A 2 16.61 15.02 -23.69
N LEU A 3 17.02 14.19 -22.71
CA LEU A 3 16.20 13.08 -22.23
C LEU A 3 14.86 13.59 -21.71
N VAL A 4 13.79 12.94 -22.15
CA VAL A 4 12.44 13.12 -21.56
C VAL A 4 12.16 12.03 -20.52
N PRO A 5 11.18 12.19 -19.60
CA PRO A 5 11.00 11.27 -18.47
C PRO A 5 10.93 9.78 -18.83
N ARG A 6 10.18 9.39 -19.87
CA ARG A 6 10.11 7.99 -20.35
C ARG A 6 11.47 7.41 -20.78
N GLU A 7 12.42 8.23 -21.20
CA GLU A 7 13.76 7.77 -21.58
C GLU A 7 14.63 7.53 -20.34
N ILE A 8 14.38 8.26 -19.25
CA ILE A 8 14.99 8.01 -17.93
C ILE A 8 14.45 6.69 -17.34
N ASP A 9 13.12 6.48 -17.40
CA ASP A 9 12.47 5.24 -16.99
C ASP A 9 13.01 4.03 -17.79
N ARG A 10 13.21 4.18 -19.11
CA ARG A 10 13.81 3.12 -19.95
C ARG A 10 15.27 2.84 -19.60
N LEU A 11 16.06 3.86 -19.26
CA LEU A 11 17.42 3.67 -18.75
C LEU A 11 17.43 2.92 -17.39
N LEU A 12 16.49 3.20 -16.49
CA LEU A 12 16.36 2.51 -15.21
C LEU A 12 16.11 1.00 -15.39
N ILE A 13 15.15 0.62 -16.24
CA ILE A 13 14.88 -0.81 -16.49
C ILE A 13 16.00 -1.48 -17.30
N SER A 14 16.66 -0.76 -18.20
CA SER A 14 17.82 -1.28 -18.91
C SER A 14 18.98 -1.63 -17.97
N GLN A 15 19.31 -0.73 -17.02
CA GLN A 15 20.32 -1.03 -15.99
C GLN A 15 19.91 -2.20 -15.08
N THR A 16 18.61 -2.31 -14.76
CA THR A 16 18.08 -3.43 -13.97
C THR A 16 18.13 -4.75 -14.75
N GLY A 17 17.86 -4.72 -16.06
CA GLY A 17 17.98 -5.86 -16.96
C GLY A 17 19.43 -6.31 -17.14
N PHE A 18 20.37 -5.36 -17.27
CA PHE A 18 21.80 -5.67 -17.31
C PHE A 18 22.32 -6.28 -16.00
N LEU A 19 21.83 -5.81 -14.84
CA LEU A 19 22.10 -6.45 -13.54
C LEU A 19 21.59 -7.91 -13.52
N ALA A 20 20.38 -8.16 -14.05
CA ALA A 20 19.83 -9.50 -14.18
C ALA A 20 20.64 -10.39 -15.14
N GLN A 21 21.07 -9.86 -16.29
CA GLN A 21 21.97 -10.57 -17.22
C GLN A 21 23.28 -10.98 -16.52
N ARG A 22 23.91 -10.07 -15.76
CA ARG A 22 25.11 -10.38 -14.96
C ARG A 22 24.88 -11.39 -13.83
N ARG A 23 23.64 -11.55 -13.33
CA ARG A 23 23.25 -12.57 -12.35
C ARG A 23 23.08 -13.93 -13.03
N LEU A 24 22.34 -13.98 -14.13
CA LEU A 24 22.13 -15.20 -14.92
C LEU A 24 23.45 -15.75 -15.49
N ALA A 25 24.35 -14.88 -15.98
CA ALA A 25 25.67 -15.25 -16.50
C ALA A 25 26.58 -16.00 -15.51
N ARG A 26 26.27 -15.99 -14.21
CA ARG A 26 26.99 -16.74 -13.15
C ARG A 26 26.12 -17.80 -12.44
N GLY A 27 25.06 -18.29 -13.11
CA GLY A 27 24.23 -19.39 -12.60
C GLY A 27 23.17 -19.01 -11.56
N ILE A 28 22.92 -17.72 -11.32
CA ILE A 28 21.86 -17.30 -10.38
C ILE A 28 20.50 -17.40 -11.07
N LYS A 29 19.58 -18.15 -10.47
CA LYS A 29 18.16 -18.13 -10.86
C LYS A 29 17.56 -16.76 -10.58
N LEU A 30 16.83 -16.24 -11.55
CA LEU A 30 16.25 -14.90 -11.49
C LEU A 30 14.87 -14.93 -10.83
N ASN A 31 14.63 -14.01 -9.90
CA ASN A 31 13.28 -13.78 -9.38
C ASN A 31 12.42 -13.04 -10.42
N GLY A 32 11.10 -12.97 -10.19
CA GLY A 32 10.15 -12.35 -11.13
C GLY A 32 10.45 -10.89 -11.49
N THR A 33 11.11 -10.11 -10.62
CA THR A 33 11.52 -8.72 -10.92
C THR A 33 12.68 -8.69 -11.90
N GLU A 34 13.66 -9.57 -11.71
CA GLU A 34 14.86 -9.68 -12.53
C GLU A 34 14.54 -10.25 -13.91
N ALA A 35 13.69 -11.29 -13.96
CA ALA A 35 13.17 -11.85 -15.21
C ALA A 35 12.40 -10.79 -16.03
N THR A 36 11.51 -10.02 -15.37
CA THR A 36 10.78 -8.89 -15.98
C THR A 36 11.74 -7.86 -16.59
N ALA A 37 12.78 -7.45 -15.85
CA ALA A 37 13.74 -6.46 -16.30
C ALA A 37 14.64 -6.97 -17.43
N LEU A 38 15.11 -8.23 -17.37
CA LEU A 38 15.94 -8.84 -18.41
C LEU A 38 15.17 -8.95 -19.73
N ILE A 39 13.98 -9.55 -19.71
CA ILE A 39 13.15 -9.72 -20.91
C ILE A 39 12.79 -8.35 -21.50
N THR A 40 12.45 -7.37 -20.66
CA THR A 40 12.18 -5.99 -21.12
C THR A 40 13.39 -5.35 -21.79
N ASN A 41 14.58 -5.46 -21.19
CA ASN A 41 15.81 -4.89 -21.75
C ASN A 41 16.18 -5.53 -23.10
N VAL A 42 16.17 -6.87 -23.18
CA VAL A 42 16.44 -7.60 -24.43
C VAL A 42 15.46 -7.20 -25.53
N ILE A 43 14.17 -7.10 -25.22
CA ILE A 43 13.15 -6.65 -26.19
C ILE A 43 13.40 -5.20 -26.62
N GLN A 44 13.79 -4.29 -25.72
CA GLN A 44 14.12 -2.91 -26.10
C GLN A 44 15.33 -2.82 -27.04
N GLU A 45 16.38 -3.63 -26.83
CA GLU A 45 17.52 -3.72 -27.74
C GLU A 45 17.13 -4.31 -29.11
N LEU A 46 16.34 -5.39 -29.14
CA LEU A 46 15.84 -5.97 -30.40
C LEU A 46 14.93 -5.02 -31.18
N ILE A 47 14.15 -4.17 -30.49
CA ILE A 47 13.40 -3.05 -31.10
C ILE A 47 14.37 -2.00 -31.66
N ARG A 48 15.41 -1.65 -30.91
CA ARG A 48 16.40 -0.62 -31.27
C ARG A 48 17.18 -0.98 -32.52
N ASP A 49 17.52 -2.25 -32.74
CA ASP A 49 18.12 -2.70 -34.00
C ASP A 49 17.14 -2.62 -35.18
N GLY A 50 15.84 -2.80 -34.92
CA GLY A 50 14.78 -2.61 -35.90
C GLY A 50 14.78 -3.66 -37.01
N ASN A 51 15.27 -4.87 -36.71
CA ASN A 51 15.26 -6.03 -37.61
C ASN A 51 14.04 -6.94 -37.38
N HIS A 52 13.28 -6.71 -36.31
CA HIS A 52 12.10 -7.48 -35.93
C HIS A 52 10.83 -6.63 -35.97
N SER A 53 9.73 -7.24 -36.40
CA SER A 53 8.37 -6.69 -36.24
C SER A 53 7.82 -6.93 -34.83
N VAL A 54 6.77 -6.21 -34.46
CA VAL A 54 6.05 -6.42 -33.19
C VAL A 54 5.68 -7.90 -33.00
N ALA A 55 5.08 -8.53 -34.01
CA ALA A 55 4.64 -9.93 -33.93
C ALA A 55 5.79 -10.92 -33.68
N GLN A 56 6.97 -10.68 -34.26
CA GLN A 56 8.16 -11.52 -34.00
C GLN A 56 8.67 -11.34 -32.57
N LEU A 57 8.60 -10.13 -32.01
CA LEU A 57 9.02 -9.87 -30.63
C LEU A 57 8.05 -10.44 -29.58
N MET A 58 6.76 -10.59 -29.92
CA MET A 58 5.78 -11.29 -29.07
C MET A 58 6.10 -12.79 -28.92
N ASP A 59 6.67 -13.40 -29.97
CA ASP A 59 7.08 -14.80 -29.99
C ASP A 59 8.47 -15.00 -29.35
N LEU A 60 9.48 -14.23 -29.80
CA LEU A 60 10.83 -14.25 -29.22
C LEU A 60 10.81 -13.97 -27.71
N GLY A 61 9.91 -13.10 -27.24
CA GLY A 61 9.75 -12.77 -25.82
C GLY A 61 9.44 -13.97 -24.91
N GLN A 62 8.84 -15.04 -25.44
CA GLN A 62 8.53 -16.28 -24.71
C GLN A 62 9.71 -17.26 -24.63
N GLN A 63 10.76 -16.99 -25.42
CA GLN A 63 11.91 -17.86 -25.61
C GLN A 63 13.13 -17.36 -24.82
N ILE A 64 13.18 -16.07 -24.44
CA ILE A 64 14.34 -15.45 -23.76
C ILE A 64 14.71 -16.16 -22.43
N LEU A 65 13.73 -16.53 -21.59
CA LEU A 65 14.00 -17.22 -20.31
C LEU A 65 13.14 -18.47 -20.17
N GLY A 66 13.79 -19.56 -19.74
CA GLY A 66 13.12 -20.82 -19.40
C GLY A 66 12.86 -20.98 -17.90
N ARG A 67 11.97 -21.91 -17.53
CA ARG A 67 11.66 -22.29 -16.14
C ARG A 67 12.89 -22.71 -15.33
N ARG A 68 13.97 -23.19 -15.96
CA ARG A 68 15.24 -23.52 -15.27
C ARG A 68 15.99 -22.29 -14.75
N HIS A 69 15.85 -21.16 -15.44
CA HIS A 69 16.59 -19.92 -15.22
C HIS A 69 15.98 -19.00 -14.15
N VAL A 70 14.81 -19.36 -13.62
CA VAL A 70 14.02 -18.51 -12.72
C VAL A 70 13.60 -19.27 -11.46
N ASP A 71 13.25 -18.52 -10.41
CA ASP A 71 12.54 -19.07 -9.27
C ASP A 71 11.11 -19.49 -9.69
N PRO A 72 10.53 -20.59 -9.15
CA PRO A 72 9.20 -21.05 -9.58
C PRO A 72 8.09 -20.00 -9.41
N SER A 73 8.23 -19.12 -8.41
CA SER A 73 7.32 -17.98 -8.18
C SER A 73 7.27 -16.99 -9.35
N ALA A 74 8.33 -16.89 -10.16
CA ALA A 74 8.41 -15.97 -11.30
C ALA A 74 7.33 -16.27 -12.36
N VAL A 75 6.99 -17.54 -12.59
CA VAL A 75 6.00 -17.95 -13.60
C VAL A 75 4.61 -17.37 -13.33
N VAL A 76 4.24 -17.20 -12.05
CA VAL A 76 2.95 -16.60 -11.66
C VAL A 76 3.06 -15.09 -11.42
N MET A 77 4.25 -14.57 -11.15
CA MET A 77 4.54 -13.13 -11.06
C MET A 77 4.61 -12.44 -12.45
N VAL A 78 4.95 -13.20 -13.50
CA VAL A 78 5.21 -12.71 -14.87
C VAL A 78 4.33 -13.47 -15.87
N LYS A 79 3.00 -13.31 -15.75
CA LYS A 79 2.02 -13.97 -16.65
C LYS A 79 1.91 -13.31 -18.03
N GLY A 80 2.25 -12.03 -18.10
CA GLY A 80 2.25 -11.23 -19.32
C GLY A 80 3.14 -10.02 -19.12
N LEU A 81 3.80 -9.57 -20.19
CA LEU A 81 4.77 -8.48 -20.16
C LEU A 81 4.48 -7.50 -21.30
N GLN A 82 4.45 -6.21 -21.00
CA GLN A 82 4.19 -5.16 -21.98
C GLN A 82 5.38 -4.22 -22.06
N VAL A 83 5.89 -4.02 -23.28
CA VAL A 83 7.09 -3.23 -23.55
C VAL A 83 6.81 -2.29 -24.71
N GLU A 84 7.14 -1.01 -24.55
CA GLU A 84 7.18 -0.07 -25.68
C GLU A 84 8.62 0.33 -26.01
N GLY A 85 8.90 0.39 -27.30
CA GLY A 85 10.18 0.85 -27.84
C GLY A 85 9.98 1.58 -29.15
N THR A 86 11.00 2.34 -29.56
CA THR A 86 10.97 3.14 -30.79
C THR A 86 11.48 2.32 -31.96
N PHE A 87 10.57 1.69 -32.70
CA PHE A 87 10.88 1.03 -33.97
C PHE A 87 11.23 2.06 -35.04
N ARG A 88 11.71 1.59 -36.20
CA ARG A 88 11.94 2.43 -37.40
C ARG A 88 10.68 3.17 -37.89
N THR A 89 9.49 2.70 -37.50
CA THR A 89 8.17 3.28 -37.82
C THR A 89 7.55 4.12 -36.70
N GLY A 90 8.25 4.31 -35.58
CA GLY A 90 7.74 5.01 -34.39
C GLY A 90 7.58 4.08 -33.17
N THR A 91 6.94 4.58 -32.12
CA THR A 91 6.69 3.81 -30.90
C THR A 91 5.56 2.80 -31.10
N HIS A 92 5.79 1.54 -30.75
CA HIS A 92 4.77 0.49 -30.74
C HIS A 92 4.85 -0.35 -29.47
N LEU A 93 3.70 -0.90 -29.08
CA LEU A 93 3.54 -1.84 -27.99
C LEU A 93 3.83 -3.27 -28.45
N VAL A 94 4.69 -3.97 -27.70
CA VAL A 94 4.86 -5.43 -27.74
C VAL A 94 4.21 -5.99 -26.47
N THR A 95 3.29 -6.94 -26.61
CA THR A 95 2.71 -7.70 -25.49
C THR A 95 3.15 -9.16 -25.61
N ILE A 96 3.87 -9.65 -24.62
CA ILE A 96 4.35 -11.03 -24.56
C ILE A 96 3.49 -11.75 -23.53
N ASP A 97 2.61 -12.63 -24.01
CA ASP A 97 1.82 -13.50 -23.16
C ASP A 97 2.67 -14.70 -22.72
N GLN A 98 2.59 -15.08 -21.45
CA GLN A 98 3.40 -16.14 -20.83
C GLN A 98 4.91 -16.10 -21.18
N PRO A 99 5.66 -15.03 -20.82
CA PRO A 99 7.10 -14.88 -21.13
C PRO A 99 8.04 -16.00 -20.62
N LEU A 100 7.54 -16.93 -19.80
CA LEU A 100 8.28 -18.04 -19.20
C LEU A 100 7.65 -19.39 -19.62
N ALA A 101 7.37 -19.53 -20.92
CA ALA A 101 6.63 -20.67 -21.49
C ALA A 101 7.49 -21.93 -21.73
N THR A 102 8.81 -21.81 -21.77
CA THR A 102 9.74 -22.91 -22.08
C THR A 102 10.48 -23.41 -20.84
N ASP A 103 11.08 -24.60 -20.88
CA ASP A 103 11.97 -25.08 -19.81
C ASP A 103 13.37 -24.47 -19.88
N ASP A 104 13.95 -24.51 -21.08
CA ASP A 104 15.37 -24.22 -21.31
C ASP A 104 15.67 -22.81 -21.78
N GLY A 105 14.70 -22.08 -22.34
CA GLY A 105 14.90 -20.75 -22.91
C GLY A 105 15.97 -20.69 -24.01
N ASP A 106 16.46 -19.48 -24.28
CA ASP A 106 17.59 -19.18 -25.16
C ASP A 106 18.55 -18.24 -24.41
N LEU A 107 19.64 -18.79 -23.89
CA LEU A 107 20.64 -18.03 -23.13
C LEU A 107 21.45 -17.06 -24.00
N GLU A 108 21.60 -17.29 -25.30
CA GLU A 108 22.26 -16.33 -26.20
C GLU A 108 21.35 -15.12 -26.39
N MET A 109 20.04 -15.34 -26.58
CA MET A 109 19.04 -14.28 -26.60
C MET A 109 18.91 -13.58 -25.23
N ALA A 110 19.01 -14.30 -24.11
CA ALA A 110 19.02 -13.70 -22.77
C ALA A 110 20.22 -12.76 -22.55
N MET A 111 21.38 -13.06 -23.14
CA MET A 111 22.58 -12.23 -23.10
C MET A 111 22.64 -11.16 -24.20
N TYR A 112 21.61 -11.04 -25.06
CA TYR A 112 21.61 -10.09 -26.16
C TYR A 112 21.88 -8.64 -25.71
N GLY A 113 22.68 -7.91 -26.48
CA GLY A 113 23.11 -6.54 -26.19
C GLY A 113 24.07 -6.36 -24.99
N SER A 114 24.29 -7.38 -24.16
CA SER A 114 25.00 -7.23 -22.88
C SER A 114 26.54 -7.22 -22.98
N CYS A 115 27.09 -7.82 -24.03
CA CYS A 115 28.52 -8.18 -24.14
C CYS A 115 29.06 -9.03 -22.97
N VAL A 116 28.19 -9.70 -22.20
CA VAL A 116 28.54 -10.69 -21.18
C VAL A 116 28.59 -12.07 -21.83
N ALA A 117 29.52 -12.93 -21.40
CA ALA A 117 29.62 -14.30 -21.91
C ALA A 117 28.37 -15.12 -21.56
N THR A 118 27.86 -15.87 -22.54
CA THR A 118 26.74 -16.79 -22.36
C THR A 118 27.11 -17.90 -21.36
N PRO A 119 26.32 -18.12 -20.28
CA PRO A 119 26.56 -19.20 -19.34
C PRO A 119 26.29 -20.58 -20.00
N SER A 120 26.92 -21.65 -19.49
CA SER A 120 26.47 -23.01 -19.86
C SER A 120 25.10 -23.29 -19.25
N GLN A 121 24.24 -24.00 -20.00
CA GLN A 121 22.97 -24.52 -19.51
C GLN A 121 23.15 -25.43 -18.28
N ASP A 122 24.32 -26.08 -18.13
CA ASP A 122 24.65 -26.96 -17.01
C ASP A 122 24.69 -26.25 -15.65
N LEU A 123 24.84 -24.91 -15.63
CA LEU A 123 24.71 -24.11 -14.40
C LEU A 123 23.29 -24.12 -13.83
N PHE A 124 22.29 -24.50 -14.64
CA PHE A 124 20.88 -24.51 -14.28
C PHE A 124 20.33 -25.95 -14.30
N PRO A 125 20.13 -26.60 -13.13
CA PRO A 125 19.56 -27.94 -13.06
C PRO A 125 18.20 -28.06 -13.75
N GLU A 126 17.86 -29.28 -14.18
CA GLU A 126 16.58 -29.58 -14.84
C GLU A 126 15.36 -29.22 -13.99
N VAL A 127 14.24 -28.92 -14.66
CA VAL A 127 13.00 -28.54 -14.00
C VAL A 127 12.41 -29.73 -13.26
N LYS A 128 12.31 -29.58 -11.93
CA LYS A 128 11.58 -30.50 -11.07
C LYS A 128 10.12 -30.05 -11.01
N ALA A 129 9.22 -30.87 -11.55
CA ALA A 129 7.79 -30.54 -11.65
C ALA A 129 7.16 -30.20 -10.29
N GLU A 130 7.67 -30.80 -9.21
CA GLU A 130 7.22 -30.57 -7.83
C GLU A 130 7.45 -29.13 -7.37
N GLY A 131 8.36 -28.37 -7.98
CA GLY A 131 8.59 -26.95 -7.69
C GLY A 131 7.53 -26.02 -8.30
N PHE A 132 6.87 -26.46 -9.37
CA PHE A 132 5.93 -25.68 -10.18
C PHE A 132 4.47 -26.11 -10.00
N ALA A 133 4.19 -26.96 -9.00
CA ALA A 133 2.85 -27.43 -8.69
C ALA A 133 1.90 -26.25 -8.36
N PRO A 134 0.67 -26.17 -8.91
CA PRO A 134 -0.19 -24.99 -8.79
C PRO A 134 -0.45 -24.53 -7.36
N GLU A 135 -0.61 -25.45 -6.42
CA GLU A 135 -0.82 -25.18 -4.98
C GLU A 135 0.41 -24.58 -4.28
N LYS A 136 1.60 -24.71 -4.87
CA LYS A 136 2.83 -24.05 -4.38
C LYS A 136 3.01 -22.64 -4.93
N MET A 137 2.21 -22.23 -5.92
CA MET A 137 2.37 -20.93 -6.56
C MET A 137 1.84 -19.78 -5.69
N PRO A 138 2.52 -18.63 -5.64
CA PRO A 138 2.07 -17.48 -4.88
C PRO A 138 0.69 -16.99 -5.33
N GLY A 139 -0.20 -16.73 -4.38
CA GLY A 139 -1.55 -16.27 -4.72
C GLY A 139 -2.46 -17.33 -5.34
N CYS A 140 -2.11 -18.62 -5.25
CA CYS A 140 -2.95 -19.71 -5.73
C CYS A 140 -4.35 -19.67 -5.09
N ILE A 141 -5.38 -19.96 -5.90
CA ILE A 141 -6.77 -20.07 -5.46
C ILE A 141 -7.21 -21.52 -5.66
N ILE A 142 -7.70 -22.16 -4.60
CA ILE A 142 -8.30 -23.50 -4.66
C ILE A 142 -9.80 -23.34 -4.42
N ALA A 143 -10.59 -23.57 -5.47
CA ALA A 143 -12.04 -23.59 -5.38
C ALA A 143 -12.52 -24.68 -4.41
N ALA A 144 -13.54 -24.39 -3.61
CA ALA A 144 -14.16 -25.38 -2.74
C ALA A 144 -14.79 -26.53 -3.55
N GLN A 145 -14.72 -27.75 -3.02
CA GLN A 145 -15.46 -28.89 -3.57
C GLN A 145 -16.96 -28.69 -3.34
N GLY A 146 -17.77 -28.88 -4.37
CA GLY A 146 -19.23 -28.74 -4.30
C GLY A 146 -19.90 -28.59 -5.67
N GLU A 147 -21.21 -28.35 -5.65
CA GLU A 147 -22.00 -28.07 -6.86
C GLU A 147 -21.63 -26.73 -7.50
N ASN A 148 -21.91 -26.61 -8.81
CA ASN A 148 -21.75 -25.38 -9.57
C ASN A 148 -22.57 -24.22 -8.99
N ILE A 149 -22.02 -23.01 -9.06
CA ILE A 149 -22.67 -21.80 -8.57
C ILE A 149 -23.86 -21.48 -9.47
N THR A 150 -25.06 -21.48 -8.90
CA THR A 150 -26.31 -21.12 -9.59
C THR A 150 -26.48 -19.61 -9.67
N LEU A 151 -26.56 -19.06 -10.87
CA LEU A 151 -26.74 -17.63 -11.11
C LEU A 151 -28.23 -17.24 -11.03
N SER A 152 -28.52 -16.01 -10.56
CA SER A 152 -29.90 -15.45 -10.51
C SER A 152 -30.93 -16.43 -9.94
N LYS A 153 -30.59 -17.05 -8.80
CA LYS A 153 -31.36 -18.15 -8.19
C LYS A 153 -32.79 -17.71 -7.86
N GLY A 154 -33.77 -18.50 -8.27
CA GLY A 154 -35.20 -18.25 -7.99
C GLY A 154 -35.91 -17.26 -8.93
N ARG A 155 -35.19 -16.58 -9.84
CA ARG A 155 -35.81 -15.70 -10.84
C ARG A 155 -36.49 -16.48 -11.98
N LYS A 156 -37.58 -15.91 -12.53
CA LYS A 156 -38.28 -16.46 -13.69
C LYS A 156 -37.39 -16.45 -14.93
N ARG A 157 -37.61 -17.41 -15.83
CA ARG A 157 -36.82 -17.61 -17.05
C ARG A 157 -37.70 -17.86 -18.26
N THR A 158 -37.22 -17.48 -19.42
CA THR A 158 -37.82 -17.78 -20.72
C THR A 158 -36.72 -18.08 -21.74
N ARG A 159 -37.05 -18.73 -22.84
CA ARG A 159 -36.17 -18.84 -24.02
C ARG A 159 -36.78 -18.06 -25.16
N LEU A 160 -35.93 -17.51 -26.03
CA LEU A 160 -36.34 -16.84 -27.26
C LEU A 160 -35.43 -17.22 -28.41
N GLU A 161 -36.02 -17.43 -29.58
CA GLU A 161 -35.28 -17.42 -30.85
C GLU A 161 -35.04 -15.97 -31.31
N VAL A 162 -33.78 -15.63 -31.58
CA VAL A 162 -33.34 -14.28 -31.95
C VAL A 162 -32.58 -14.33 -33.26
N THR A 163 -33.05 -13.60 -34.27
CA THR A 163 -32.38 -13.47 -35.56
C THR A 163 -31.76 -12.08 -35.71
N ASN A 164 -30.50 -11.99 -36.11
CA ASN A 164 -29.93 -10.71 -36.57
C ASN A 164 -30.32 -10.45 -38.04
N ARG A 165 -31.25 -9.52 -38.27
CA ARG A 165 -31.66 -9.05 -39.61
C ARG A 165 -30.77 -7.93 -40.16
N GLY A 166 -29.78 -7.48 -39.39
CA GLY A 166 -28.86 -6.42 -39.77
C GLY A 166 -27.70 -6.92 -40.65
N ASP A 167 -26.97 -5.95 -41.17
CA ASP A 167 -25.76 -6.10 -42.00
C ASP A 167 -24.46 -6.12 -41.19
N ARG A 168 -24.54 -5.99 -39.86
CA ARG A 168 -23.40 -5.89 -38.93
C ARG A 168 -23.60 -6.80 -37.71
N PRO A 169 -22.51 -7.24 -37.06
CA PRO A 169 -22.59 -7.99 -35.81
C PRO A 169 -23.23 -7.15 -34.70
N ILE A 170 -24.05 -7.81 -33.87
CA ILE A 170 -24.68 -7.22 -32.69
C ILE A 170 -24.25 -8.03 -31.47
N GLN A 171 -23.89 -7.36 -30.38
CA GLN A 171 -23.41 -8.01 -29.16
C GLN A 171 -24.15 -7.41 -27.94
N VAL A 172 -24.80 -8.27 -27.16
CA VAL A 172 -25.70 -7.90 -26.07
C VAL A 172 -25.08 -8.37 -24.75
N GLY A 173 -24.78 -7.43 -23.86
CA GLY A 173 -24.22 -7.72 -22.53
C GLY A 173 -25.25 -8.35 -21.59
N SER A 174 -24.76 -9.22 -20.70
CA SER A 174 -25.52 -10.02 -19.72
C SER A 174 -26.75 -9.33 -19.13
N HIS A 175 -26.58 -8.15 -18.55
CA HIS A 175 -27.63 -7.42 -17.84
C HIS A 175 -28.36 -6.35 -18.69
N TYR A 176 -28.13 -6.28 -20.00
CA TYR A 176 -28.84 -5.30 -20.84
C TYR A 176 -30.31 -5.70 -21.01
N HIS A 177 -31.23 -4.77 -20.77
CA HIS A 177 -32.69 -4.98 -20.87
C HIS A 177 -33.05 -5.48 -22.27
N PHE A 178 -33.49 -6.73 -22.39
CA PHE A 178 -33.47 -7.43 -23.67
C PHE A 178 -34.48 -6.85 -24.67
N LEU A 179 -35.61 -6.34 -24.18
CA LEU A 179 -36.59 -5.55 -24.95
C LEU A 179 -35.97 -4.34 -25.67
N GLU A 180 -34.99 -3.67 -25.05
CA GLU A 180 -34.38 -2.43 -25.53
C GLU A 180 -33.28 -2.65 -26.58
N THR A 181 -32.96 -3.92 -26.88
CA THR A 181 -31.86 -4.30 -27.78
C THR A 181 -32.08 -3.81 -29.21
N ASN A 182 -30.98 -3.68 -29.96
CA ASN A 182 -30.91 -3.12 -31.31
C ASN A 182 -32.13 -3.47 -32.20
N PRO A 183 -32.75 -2.50 -32.91
CA PRO A 183 -33.89 -2.70 -33.79
C PRO A 183 -33.79 -3.89 -34.75
N TYR A 184 -32.59 -4.21 -35.24
CA TYR A 184 -32.34 -5.29 -36.20
C TYR A 184 -32.32 -6.71 -35.61
N LEU A 185 -32.40 -6.87 -34.28
CA LEU A 185 -32.69 -8.16 -33.68
C LEU A 185 -34.20 -8.44 -33.74
N ASP A 186 -34.57 -9.54 -34.40
CA ASP A 186 -35.94 -9.98 -34.66
C ASP A 186 -36.30 -11.16 -33.75
N PHE A 187 -37.26 -10.94 -32.84
CA PHE A 187 -37.71 -11.89 -31.82
C PHE A 187 -39.04 -11.44 -31.14
N ASP A 188 -39.56 -12.24 -30.21
CA ASP A 188 -40.72 -11.88 -29.40
C ASP A 188 -40.35 -10.89 -28.28
N ARG A 189 -40.38 -9.61 -28.60
CA ARG A 189 -40.04 -8.52 -27.69
C ARG A 189 -40.96 -8.42 -26.47
N LEU A 190 -42.24 -8.79 -26.58
CA LEU A 190 -43.16 -8.76 -25.43
C LEU A 190 -42.79 -9.82 -24.39
N LYS A 191 -42.39 -11.02 -24.82
CA LYS A 191 -41.86 -12.05 -23.91
C LYS A 191 -40.56 -11.64 -23.19
N SER A 192 -39.80 -10.69 -23.76
CA SER A 192 -38.54 -10.18 -23.19
C SER A 192 -38.70 -8.98 -22.25
N TYR A 193 -39.92 -8.47 -22.04
CA TYR A 193 -40.15 -7.29 -21.23
C TYR A 193 -39.90 -7.57 -19.74
N GLY A 194 -38.92 -6.88 -19.15
CA GLY A 194 -38.46 -7.14 -17.79
C GLY A 194 -37.45 -8.28 -17.66
N PHE A 195 -36.76 -8.65 -18.75
CA PHE A 195 -35.74 -9.70 -18.77
C PHE A 195 -34.39 -9.21 -19.34
N HIS A 196 -33.32 -9.90 -18.96
CA HIS A 196 -31.97 -9.80 -19.54
C HIS A 196 -31.40 -11.21 -19.81
N LEU A 197 -30.19 -11.35 -20.35
CA LEU A 197 -29.59 -12.65 -20.65
C LEU A 197 -29.25 -13.42 -19.35
N ASP A 198 -29.61 -14.70 -19.28
CA ASP A 198 -29.22 -15.61 -18.18
C ASP A 198 -27.82 -16.18 -18.45
N ILE A 199 -26.81 -15.33 -18.31
CA ILE A 199 -25.39 -15.65 -18.53
C ILE A 199 -24.54 -14.99 -17.44
N ALA A 200 -23.30 -15.44 -17.28
CA ALA A 200 -22.32 -14.91 -16.35
C ALA A 200 -22.24 -13.36 -16.41
N ALA A 201 -22.29 -12.70 -15.25
CA ALA A 201 -22.21 -11.25 -15.15
C ALA A 201 -20.98 -10.68 -15.87
N GLY A 202 -21.16 -9.59 -16.60
CA GLY A 202 -20.08 -8.99 -17.39
C GLY A 202 -19.81 -9.63 -18.76
N THR A 203 -20.33 -10.84 -19.04
CA THR A 203 -20.25 -11.47 -20.37
C THR A 203 -21.32 -10.95 -21.33
N SER A 204 -21.35 -11.46 -22.57
CA SER A 204 -22.28 -11.03 -23.63
C SER A 204 -22.57 -12.14 -24.64
N ALA A 205 -23.78 -12.18 -25.18
CA ALA A 205 -24.11 -12.96 -26.38
C ALA A 205 -23.85 -12.15 -27.66
N ARG A 206 -23.24 -12.77 -28.66
CA ARG A 206 -22.94 -12.17 -29.97
C ARG A 206 -23.81 -12.80 -31.06
N PHE A 207 -24.24 -11.99 -32.02
CA PHE A 207 -25.08 -12.34 -33.16
C PHE A 207 -24.45 -11.80 -34.45
N GLU A 208 -23.93 -12.67 -35.31
CA GLU A 208 -23.42 -12.28 -36.64
C GLU A 208 -24.57 -11.96 -37.62
N PRO A 209 -24.34 -11.23 -38.72
CA PRO A 209 -25.37 -10.93 -39.72
C PRO A 209 -26.07 -12.20 -40.24
N GLY A 210 -27.41 -12.25 -40.14
CA GLY A 210 -28.22 -13.40 -40.53
C GLY A 210 -28.24 -14.56 -39.53
N GLU A 211 -27.48 -14.51 -38.43
CA GLU A 211 -27.44 -15.57 -37.42
C GLU A 211 -28.78 -15.67 -36.67
N LEU A 212 -29.30 -16.90 -36.58
CA LEU A 212 -30.39 -17.30 -35.68
C LEU A 212 -29.78 -17.99 -34.45
N LYS A 213 -30.14 -17.54 -33.24
CA LYS A 213 -29.65 -18.10 -31.98
C LYS A 213 -30.75 -18.14 -30.93
N THR A 214 -30.93 -19.28 -30.28
CA THR A 214 -31.77 -19.39 -29.08
C THR A 214 -31.01 -18.85 -27.87
N VAL A 215 -31.61 -17.95 -27.11
CA VAL A 215 -31.05 -17.44 -25.84
C VAL A 215 -31.98 -17.74 -24.67
N THR A 216 -31.40 -18.03 -23.51
CA THR A 216 -32.12 -18.03 -22.24
C THR A 216 -32.08 -16.63 -21.65
N LEU A 217 -33.25 -16.13 -21.22
CA LEU A 217 -33.41 -14.88 -20.51
C LEU A 217 -33.86 -15.13 -19.08
N VAL A 218 -33.44 -14.26 -18.16
CA VAL A 218 -33.85 -14.23 -16.75
C VAL A 218 -34.49 -12.88 -16.41
N GLU A 219 -35.51 -12.90 -15.57
CA GLU A 219 -36.22 -11.71 -15.12
C GLU A 219 -35.28 -10.77 -14.34
N VAL A 220 -35.42 -9.44 -14.50
CA VAL A 220 -34.67 -8.46 -13.69
C VAL A 220 -34.99 -8.61 -12.20
N GLY A 221 -34.02 -8.36 -11.33
CA GLY A 221 -34.18 -8.34 -9.88
C GLY A 221 -34.72 -7.01 -9.34
N GLY A 222 -34.61 -6.83 -8.03
CA GLY A 222 -34.85 -5.56 -7.35
C GLY A 222 -36.28 -5.04 -7.49
N LEU A 223 -36.43 -3.73 -7.71
CA LEU A 223 -37.74 -3.08 -7.90
C LEU A 223 -38.37 -3.33 -9.27
N LYS A 224 -37.71 -4.08 -10.17
CA LYS A 224 -38.15 -4.38 -11.54
C LYS A 224 -38.56 -3.12 -12.30
N THR A 225 -37.68 -2.12 -12.28
CA THR A 225 -37.89 -0.79 -12.85
C THR A 225 -36.75 -0.46 -13.84
N PRO A 226 -36.71 -1.11 -15.02
CA PRO A 226 -35.69 -0.85 -16.04
C PRO A 226 -35.70 0.59 -16.53
N HIS A 227 -34.50 1.11 -16.83
CA HIS A 227 -34.25 2.43 -17.38
C HIS A 227 -33.18 2.37 -18.49
N GLY A 228 -32.96 3.47 -19.19
CA GLY A 228 -31.96 3.59 -20.25
C GLY A 228 -32.37 2.88 -21.55
N GLY A 229 -31.38 2.29 -22.24
CA GLY A 229 -31.60 1.58 -23.49
C GLY A 229 -32.14 2.48 -24.62
N SER A 230 -33.13 1.99 -25.35
CA SER A 230 -33.84 2.73 -26.39
C SER A 230 -35.08 3.47 -25.87
N SER A 231 -35.33 3.42 -24.55
CA SER A 231 -36.51 3.99 -23.89
C SER A 231 -37.86 3.49 -24.44
N ILE A 232 -37.94 2.23 -24.88
CA ILE A 232 -39.19 1.60 -25.30
C ILE A 232 -40.14 1.40 -24.12
N ALA A 233 -39.66 0.90 -22.97
CA ALA A 233 -40.48 0.66 -21.79
C ALA A 233 -39.80 1.06 -20.45
N PRO A 234 -39.40 2.33 -20.29
CA PRO A 234 -38.81 2.81 -19.05
C PRO A 234 -39.81 2.82 -17.89
N GLY A 235 -39.33 2.52 -16.68
CA GLY A 235 -40.13 2.46 -15.47
C GLY A 235 -40.50 1.04 -15.07
N LYS A 236 -41.44 0.90 -14.13
CA LYS A 236 -41.79 -0.39 -13.52
C LYS A 236 -42.38 -1.35 -14.56
N VAL A 237 -41.95 -2.61 -14.53
CA VAL A 237 -42.50 -3.68 -15.38
C VAL A 237 -43.98 -3.88 -15.08
N ASP A 238 -44.84 -3.51 -16.02
CA ASP A 238 -46.30 -3.68 -15.95
C ASP A 238 -46.84 -4.32 -17.25
N PRO A 239 -47.34 -5.57 -17.19
CA PRO A 239 -47.94 -6.25 -18.35
C PRO A 239 -49.06 -5.47 -19.05
N SER A 240 -49.73 -4.53 -18.39
CA SER A 240 -50.75 -3.67 -19.01
C SER A 240 -50.19 -2.80 -20.15
N MET A 241 -48.89 -2.50 -20.11
CA MET A 241 -48.20 -1.66 -21.09
C MET A 241 -48.01 -2.30 -22.47
N ALA A 242 -48.33 -3.59 -22.64
CA ALA A 242 -48.03 -4.36 -23.86
C ALA A 242 -48.47 -3.66 -25.16
N ARG A 243 -49.64 -3.01 -25.19
CA ARG A 243 -50.12 -2.28 -26.38
C ARG A 243 -49.22 -1.08 -26.69
N THR A 244 -48.92 -0.25 -25.71
CA THR A 244 -48.04 0.92 -25.87
C THR A 244 -46.61 0.51 -26.24
N ILE A 245 -46.12 -0.62 -25.73
CA ILE A 245 -44.82 -1.18 -26.11
C ILE A 245 -44.82 -1.54 -27.59
N LEU A 246 -45.84 -2.25 -28.10
CA LEU A 246 -45.97 -2.54 -29.53
C LEU A 246 -46.02 -1.26 -30.39
N ASP A 247 -46.81 -0.28 -29.97
CA ASP A 247 -46.94 1.00 -30.70
C ASP A 247 -45.60 1.75 -30.74
N ARG A 248 -44.81 1.72 -29.66
CA ARG A 248 -43.45 2.30 -29.60
C ARG A 248 -42.43 1.52 -30.43
N LEU A 249 -42.46 0.18 -30.38
CA LEU A 249 -41.59 -0.68 -31.18
C LEU A 249 -41.81 -0.44 -32.68
N GLN A 250 -43.09 -0.37 -33.11
CA GLN A 250 -43.46 -0.06 -34.47
C GLN A 250 -42.99 1.35 -34.88
N ALA A 251 -43.23 2.36 -34.05
CA ALA A 251 -42.80 3.74 -34.30
C ALA A 251 -41.26 3.89 -34.36
N GLY A 252 -40.52 3.10 -33.58
CA GLY A 252 -39.06 3.06 -33.58
C GLY A 252 -38.43 2.15 -34.64
N GLY A 253 -39.23 1.45 -35.45
CA GLY A 253 -38.73 0.53 -36.47
C GLY A 253 -38.06 -0.74 -35.94
N PHE A 254 -38.41 -1.19 -34.72
CA PHE A 254 -37.87 -2.39 -34.12
C PHE A 254 -38.50 -3.65 -34.72
N HIS A 255 -37.67 -4.60 -35.16
CA HIS A 255 -38.15 -5.91 -35.58
C HIS A 255 -38.77 -6.65 -34.39
N HIS A 256 -39.95 -7.20 -34.62
CA HIS A 256 -40.69 -8.00 -33.65
C HIS A 256 -41.50 -9.07 -34.39
N THR A 257 -41.23 -10.33 -34.06
CA THR A 257 -42.00 -11.48 -34.52
C THR A 257 -42.53 -12.23 -33.30
N PRO A 258 -43.85 -12.24 -33.05
CA PRO A 258 -44.44 -13.07 -32.00
C PRO A 258 -44.17 -14.55 -32.24
N GLU A 259 -43.71 -15.27 -31.22
CA GLU A 259 -43.44 -16.70 -31.34
C GLU A 259 -44.75 -17.49 -31.41
N LYS A 260 -44.96 -18.23 -32.52
CA LYS A 260 -46.20 -18.97 -32.80
C LYS A 260 -46.36 -20.26 -32.00
N ILE A 261 -45.34 -20.67 -31.24
CA ILE A 261 -45.30 -21.97 -30.56
C ILE A 261 -45.47 -21.78 -29.06
N ARG A 262 -46.51 -22.40 -28.50
CA ARG A 262 -46.54 -22.78 -27.09
C ARG A 262 -45.47 -23.85 -26.89
N MET A 263 -44.36 -23.49 -26.26
CA MET A 263 -43.65 -24.48 -25.42
C MET A 263 -44.68 -25.02 -24.41
N PRO A 264 -44.57 -26.30 -23.99
CA PRO A 264 -45.41 -26.81 -22.92
C PRO A 264 -45.38 -25.85 -21.73
N GLU A 265 -46.56 -25.49 -21.22
CA GLU A 265 -46.63 -24.80 -19.94
C GLU A 265 -45.88 -25.68 -18.92
N GLU A 266 -44.84 -25.11 -18.29
CA GLU A 266 -43.96 -25.76 -17.29
C GLU A 266 -42.75 -26.60 -17.74
N GLU A 267 -42.17 -26.45 -18.95
CA GLU A 267 -40.74 -26.82 -19.10
C GLU A 267 -39.89 -25.81 -18.30
N LYS A 268 -39.57 -26.15 -17.04
CA LYS A 268 -38.75 -25.34 -16.13
C LYS A 268 -37.35 -25.17 -16.70
N VAL A 269 -37.12 -24.05 -17.38
CA VAL A 269 -35.80 -23.67 -17.89
C VAL A 269 -34.83 -23.60 -16.70
N ALA A 270 -33.87 -24.53 -16.69
CA ALA A 270 -32.84 -24.60 -15.66
C ALA A 270 -32.02 -23.30 -15.61
N PRO A 271 -31.58 -22.87 -14.41
CA PRO A 271 -30.76 -21.68 -14.29
C PRO A 271 -29.37 -21.88 -14.89
N ALA A 272 -28.79 -20.81 -15.43
CA ALA A 272 -27.36 -20.77 -15.71
C ALA A 272 -26.53 -21.10 -14.46
N THR A 273 -25.49 -21.91 -14.64
CA THR A 273 -24.54 -22.28 -13.58
C THR A 273 -23.11 -22.07 -14.06
N MET A 274 -22.19 -21.83 -13.13
CA MET A 274 -20.75 -21.72 -13.39
C MET A 274 -19.97 -22.69 -12.50
N GLU A 275 -18.90 -23.27 -13.02
CA GLU A 275 -17.93 -23.97 -12.18
C GLU A 275 -17.27 -22.97 -11.23
N ARG A 276 -16.91 -23.41 -10.02
CA ARG A 276 -16.31 -22.52 -9.01
C ARG A 276 -14.96 -21.95 -9.45
N ALA A 277 -14.18 -22.70 -10.22
CA ALA A 277 -12.91 -22.24 -10.77
C ALA A 277 -13.10 -21.07 -11.75
N ASP A 278 -14.06 -21.19 -12.68
CA ASP A 278 -14.41 -20.12 -13.62
C ASP A 278 -14.95 -18.88 -12.90
N TYR A 279 -15.83 -19.08 -11.90
CA TYR A 279 -16.36 -18.00 -11.07
C TYR A 279 -15.23 -17.25 -10.33
N ALA A 280 -14.31 -17.99 -9.72
CA ALA A 280 -13.15 -17.41 -9.04
C ALA A 280 -12.20 -16.70 -10.01
N GLY A 281 -12.04 -17.20 -11.23
CA GLY A 281 -11.27 -16.55 -12.31
C GLY A 281 -11.90 -15.26 -12.83
N MET A 282 -13.24 -15.16 -12.84
CA MET A 282 -13.97 -13.99 -13.32
C MET A 282 -14.21 -12.91 -12.25
N TYR A 283 -14.55 -13.30 -11.03
CA TYR A 283 -15.03 -12.40 -9.97
C TYR A 283 -14.17 -12.43 -8.71
N GLY A 284 -13.10 -13.21 -8.69
CA GLY A 284 -12.39 -13.57 -7.47
C GLY A 284 -13.12 -14.62 -6.63
N PRO A 285 -12.45 -15.20 -5.63
CA PRO A 285 -12.96 -16.33 -4.84
C PRO A 285 -14.24 -15.98 -4.08
N THR A 286 -15.02 -17.02 -3.74
CA THR A 286 -16.27 -16.94 -2.97
C THR A 286 -16.25 -17.92 -1.79
N THR A 287 -17.34 -17.97 -1.02
CA THR A 287 -17.46 -18.73 0.24
C THR A 287 -16.96 -20.16 0.10
N GLY A 288 -16.02 -20.52 1.00
CA GLY A 288 -15.37 -21.83 1.08
C GLY A 288 -14.07 -21.97 0.30
N ASP A 289 -13.81 -21.11 -0.70
CA ASP A 289 -12.59 -21.18 -1.51
C ASP A 289 -11.37 -20.76 -0.67
N LEU A 290 -10.20 -21.34 -0.99
CA LEU A 290 -8.92 -21.06 -0.34
C LEU A 290 -8.03 -20.16 -1.20
N VAL A 291 -7.26 -19.27 -0.57
CA VAL A 291 -6.27 -18.41 -1.24
C VAL A 291 -4.94 -18.46 -0.48
N ARG A 292 -3.82 -18.71 -1.18
CA ARG A 292 -2.46 -18.65 -0.62
C ARG A 292 -1.98 -17.20 -0.53
N LEU A 293 -1.42 -16.79 0.60
CA LEU A 293 -0.90 -15.44 0.80
C LEU A 293 0.55 -15.33 0.35
N SER A 294 0.80 -14.79 -0.85
CA SER A 294 2.14 -14.66 -1.43
C SER A 294 2.89 -16.01 -1.42
N THR A 295 4.21 -16.01 -1.23
CA THR A 295 5.06 -17.21 -1.12
C THR A 295 4.93 -17.96 0.23
N THR A 296 4.24 -17.39 1.22
CA THR A 296 4.06 -18.02 2.56
C THR A 296 3.27 -19.34 2.47
N GLU A 297 3.33 -20.19 3.50
CA GLU A 297 2.39 -21.33 3.65
C GLU A 297 1.02 -20.93 4.19
N LEU A 298 0.72 -19.63 4.37
CA LEU A 298 -0.56 -19.17 4.92
C LEU A 298 -1.65 -19.27 3.85
N TRP A 299 -2.74 -19.96 4.20
CA TRP A 299 -3.93 -20.12 3.38
C TRP A 299 -5.12 -19.49 4.10
N ILE A 300 -5.85 -18.61 3.41
CA ILE A 300 -7.11 -18.06 3.93
C ILE A 300 -8.30 -18.70 3.23
N LYS A 301 -9.36 -18.95 3.99
CA LYS A 301 -10.66 -19.42 3.49
C LYS A 301 -11.66 -18.27 3.50
N VAL A 302 -12.38 -18.07 2.40
CA VAL A 302 -13.47 -17.09 2.35
C VAL A 302 -14.61 -17.53 3.27
N GLU A 303 -14.87 -16.79 4.34
CA GLU A 303 -15.81 -17.15 5.40
C GLU A 303 -17.27 -16.92 4.99
N ARG A 304 -17.49 -15.90 4.15
CA ARG A 304 -18.78 -15.52 3.58
C ARG A 304 -18.57 -14.67 2.33
N ASP A 305 -19.58 -14.63 1.48
CA ASP A 305 -19.71 -13.73 0.35
C ASP A 305 -20.95 -12.88 0.56
N LEU A 306 -20.79 -11.56 0.49
CA LEU A 306 -21.86 -10.59 0.65
C LEU A 306 -22.46 -10.15 -0.70
N THR A 307 -21.91 -10.63 -1.82
CA THR A 307 -22.43 -10.38 -3.17
C THR A 307 -23.55 -11.37 -3.54
N VAL A 308 -24.15 -11.21 -4.73
CA VAL A 308 -25.27 -12.02 -5.21
C VAL A 308 -24.89 -12.70 -6.52
N PRO A 309 -24.78 -14.05 -6.58
CA PRO A 309 -24.37 -14.76 -7.78
C PRO A 309 -25.23 -14.47 -9.02
N GLY A 310 -24.60 -13.98 -10.09
CA GLY A 310 -25.21 -13.54 -11.34
C GLY A 310 -25.58 -12.05 -11.40
N ASP A 311 -25.42 -11.30 -10.31
CA ASP A 311 -25.68 -9.86 -10.17
C ASP A 311 -24.38 -9.08 -9.84
N GLU A 312 -23.20 -9.64 -10.13
CA GLU A 312 -21.89 -9.09 -9.78
C GLU A 312 -21.65 -7.71 -10.44
N CYS A 313 -21.12 -6.78 -9.66
CA CYS A 313 -20.71 -5.47 -10.13
C CYS A 313 -19.38 -5.59 -10.89
N THR A 314 -19.41 -5.47 -12.21
CA THR A 314 -18.21 -5.54 -13.07
C THR A 314 -18.20 -4.36 -14.04
N PHE A 315 -17.05 -3.71 -14.18
CA PHE A 315 -16.88 -2.53 -15.02
C PHE A 315 -16.14 -2.85 -16.34
N GLY A 316 -16.54 -2.20 -17.43
CA GLY A 316 -15.94 -2.33 -18.76
C GLY A 316 -16.95 -2.37 -19.91
N GLY A 317 -16.44 -2.43 -21.14
CA GLY A 317 -17.27 -2.49 -22.35
C GLY A 317 -18.26 -3.66 -22.33
N GLY A 318 -19.55 -3.36 -22.39
CA GLY A 318 -20.62 -4.38 -22.36
C GLY A 318 -20.96 -4.97 -20.99
N LYS A 319 -20.23 -4.65 -19.92
CA LYS A 319 -20.41 -5.27 -18.58
C LYS A 319 -21.62 -4.76 -17.80
N THR A 320 -21.70 -5.03 -16.48
CA THR A 320 -22.90 -4.78 -15.66
C THR A 320 -23.04 -3.34 -15.21
N LEU A 321 -21.95 -2.67 -14.80
CA LEU A 321 -21.98 -1.26 -14.36
C LEU A 321 -22.11 -0.29 -15.54
N ARG A 322 -23.33 -0.15 -16.05
CA ARG A 322 -23.75 0.78 -17.12
C ARG A 322 -25.14 1.34 -16.82
N ASP A 323 -25.47 2.49 -17.43
CA ASP A 323 -26.73 3.22 -17.22
C ASP A 323 -27.97 2.33 -17.35
N GLY A 324 -28.89 2.48 -16.41
CA GLY A 324 -30.15 1.74 -16.32
C GLY A 324 -30.00 0.27 -15.92
N ILE A 325 -28.76 -0.22 -15.84
CA ILE A 325 -28.39 -1.61 -15.60
C ILE A 325 -27.81 -1.69 -14.19
N GLY A 326 -26.53 -1.96 -13.97
CA GLY A 326 -25.89 -1.96 -12.65
C GLY A 326 -25.59 -0.55 -12.13
N GLN A 327 -25.63 0.47 -12.98
CA GLN A 327 -25.60 1.88 -12.60
C GLN A 327 -27.04 2.43 -12.62
N ALA A 328 -27.53 2.91 -11.48
CA ALA A 328 -28.86 3.48 -11.35
C ALA A 328 -28.99 4.82 -12.09
N SER A 329 -30.00 4.92 -12.95
CA SER A 329 -30.30 6.14 -13.71
C SER A 329 -31.00 7.21 -12.87
N GLY A 330 -30.76 8.48 -13.17
CA GLY A 330 -31.54 9.60 -12.61
C GLY A 330 -31.39 9.84 -11.10
N ARG A 331 -30.41 9.20 -10.43
CA ARG A 331 -30.15 9.36 -9.00
C ARG A 331 -29.23 10.57 -8.73
N PRO A 332 -29.54 11.43 -7.74
CA PRO A 332 -28.66 12.54 -7.36
C PRO A 332 -27.41 12.01 -6.65
N ALA A 333 -26.31 12.76 -6.69
CA ALA A 333 -25.04 12.38 -6.06
C ALA A 333 -25.17 12.00 -4.57
N SER A 334 -26.05 12.68 -3.82
CA SER A 334 -26.32 12.38 -2.40
C SER A 334 -26.94 10.99 -2.15
N ALA A 335 -27.54 10.36 -3.16
CA ALA A 335 -28.09 9.01 -3.09
C ALA A 335 -27.09 7.93 -3.56
N CYS A 336 -25.97 8.32 -4.17
CA CYS A 336 -25.01 7.41 -4.81
C CYS A 336 -23.70 7.34 -4.03
N LEU A 337 -22.93 6.27 -4.22
CA LEU A 337 -21.53 6.22 -3.76
C LEU A 337 -20.68 7.22 -4.56
N ALA A 338 -19.61 7.74 -3.95
CA ALA A 338 -18.60 8.52 -4.69
C ALA A 338 -17.58 7.59 -5.37
N LEU A 339 -17.23 6.49 -4.69
CA LEU A 339 -16.41 5.39 -5.19
C LEU A 339 -17.01 4.07 -4.70
N VAL A 340 -16.93 3.02 -5.53
CA VAL A 340 -17.13 1.64 -5.10
C VAL A 340 -15.88 0.80 -5.44
N VAL A 341 -15.43 0.00 -4.47
CA VAL A 341 -14.45 -1.08 -4.68
C VAL A 341 -15.26 -2.35 -4.89
N VAL A 342 -15.21 -2.97 -6.07
CA VAL A 342 -16.09 -4.09 -6.44
C VAL A 342 -15.40 -5.44 -6.33
N GLY A 343 -16.09 -6.44 -5.79
CA GLY A 343 -15.61 -7.83 -5.75
C GLY A 343 -14.36 -8.07 -4.90
N ALA A 344 -14.10 -7.26 -3.86
CA ALA A 344 -12.91 -7.37 -3.03
C ALA A 344 -12.96 -8.58 -2.08
N LEU A 345 -11.84 -9.33 -1.98
CA LEU A 345 -11.61 -10.22 -0.84
C LEU A 345 -11.04 -9.41 0.33
N VAL A 346 -11.90 -9.02 1.27
CA VAL A 346 -11.51 -8.29 2.47
C VAL A 346 -10.77 -9.22 3.42
N VAL A 347 -9.57 -8.81 3.86
CA VAL A 347 -8.81 -9.42 4.96
C VAL A 347 -8.65 -8.38 6.05
N ASP A 348 -9.40 -8.55 7.13
CA ASP A 348 -9.49 -7.63 8.26
C ASP A 348 -9.61 -8.42 9.57
N TRP A 349 -9.33 -7.78 10.72
CA TRP A 349 -9.51 -8.42 12.04
C TRP A 349 -10.97 -8.90 12.23
N SER A 350 -11.95 -8.17 11.68
CA SER A 350 -13.37 -8.46 11.79
C SER A 350 -13.85 -9.65 10.93
N GLY A 351 -13.06 -10.09 9.95
CA GLY A 351 -13.48 -11.14 9.02
C GLY A 351 -12.59 -11.32 7.80
N ILE A 352 -12.68 -12.49 7.17
CA ILE A 352 -12.12 -12.75 5.84
C ILE A 352 -13.28 -13.07 4.89
N PHE A 353 -13.70 -12.11 4.07
CA PHE A 353 -14.95 -12.21 3.33
C PHE A 353 -14.94 -11.44 2.00
N LYS A 354 -15.78 -11.87 1.07
CA LYS A 354 -15.98 -11.22 -0.23
C LYS A 354 -17.09 -10.17 -0.15
N ALA A 355 -16.85 -8.96 -0.64
CA ALA A 355 -17.83 -7.87 -0.65
C ALA A 355 -17.49 -6.75 -1.66
N ASP A 356 -18.50 -5.95 -1.99
CA ASP A 356 -18.31 -4.59 -2.51
C ASP A 356 -18.16 -3.61 -1.31
N VAL A 357 -17.25 -2.65 -1.41
CA VAL A 357 -17.02 -1.61 -0.39
C VAL A 357 -17.35 -0.23 -0.96
N GLY A 358 -18.35 0.43 -0.40
CA GLY A 358 -18.83 1.74 -0.84
C GLY A 358 -18.26 2.90 -0.03
N VAL A 359 -17.82 3.95 -0.71
CA VAL A 359 -17.19 5.14 -0.12
C VAL A 359 -17.97 6.42 -0.50
N ARG A 360 -18.13 7.32 0.48
CA ARG A 360 -18.65 8.69 0.29
C ARG A 360 -17.94 9.64 1.27
N ASP A 361 -17.63 10.87 0.84
CA ASP A 361 -16.95 11.90 1.65
C ASP A 361 -15.61 11.44 2.29
N GLY A 362 -14.99 10.44 1.64
CA GLY A 362 -13.77 9.78 2.06
C GLY A 362 -13.90 8.82 3.24
N ARG A 363 -15.13 8.41 3.61
CA ARG A 363 -15.42 7.39 4.61
C ARG A 363 -16.09 6.17 3.98
N ILE A 364 -15.86 5.00 4.58
CA ILE A 364 -16.57 3.77 4.23
C ILE A 364 -18.02 3.94 4.70
N VAL A 365 -18.99 3.88 3.77
CA VAL A 365 -20.43 4.06 4.09
C VAL A 365 -21.24 2.77 3.98
N GLY A 366 -20.69 1.73 3.37
CA GLY A 366 -21.31 0.41 3.31
C GLY A 366 -20.34 -0.67 2.86
N ILE A 367 -20.60 -1.90 3.29
CA ILE A 367 -19.86 -3.11 2.94
C ILE A 367 -20.93 -4.18 2.70
N GLY A 368 -20.99 -4.76 1.49
CA GLY A 368 -22.08 -5.66 1.11
C GLY A 368 -22.13 -5.90 -0.39
N LYS A 369 -23.29 -5.67 -1.01
CA LYS A 369 -23.50 -5.74 -2.47
C LYS A 369 -23.93 -4.38 -3.00
N ALA A 370 -23.16 -3.85 -3.94
CA ALA A 370 -23.43 -2.59 -4.61
C ALA A 370 -24.31 -2.78 -5.86
N GLY A 371 -24.61 -1.67 -6.55
CA GLY A 371 -25.21 -1.66 -7.88
C GLY A 371 -26.50 -0.85 -7.94
N ASN A 372 -27.48 -1.36 -8.68
CA ASN A 372 -28.73 -0.65 -8.93
C ASN A 372 -29.94 -1.40 -8.31
N PRO A 373 -30.57 -0.87 -7.24
CA PRO A 373 -31.73 -1.52 -6.62
C PRO A 373 -32.96 -1.57 -7.53
N ASP A 374 -32.98 -0.82 -8.64
CA ASP A 374 -34.11 -0.85 -9.57
C ASP A 374 -34.18 -2.16 -10.38
N VAL A 375 -33.06 -2.88 -10.55
CA VAL A 375 -32.97 -4.08 -11.42
C VAL A 375 -32.07 -5.20 -10.88
N MET A 376 -31.37 -5.01 -9.76
CA MET A 376 -30.55 -6.02 -9.08
C MET A 376 -31.12 -6.37 -7.70
N ASP A 377 -31.02 -7.64 -7.32
CA ASP A 377 -31.41 -8.09 -5.98
C ASP A 377 -30.32 -7.79 -4.95
N GLY A 378 -30.72 -7.67 -3.69
CA GLY A 378 -29.79 -7.67 -2.55
C GLY A 378 -28.87 -6.45 -2.42
N VAL A 379 -29.09 -5.35 -3.15
CA VAL A 379 -28.30 -4.10 -3.00
C VAL A 379 -28.42 -3.58 -1.56
N TRP A 380 -27.39 -3.79 -0.76
CA TRP A 380 -27.38 -3.66 0.69
C TRP A 380 -25.95 -3.40 1.20
N PRO A 381 -25.73 -2.58 2.25
CA PRO A 381 -26.75 -1.83 3.01
C PRO A 381 -27.36 -0.66 2.22
N PRO A 382 -28.44 -0.04 2.74
CA PRO A 382 -28.97 1.20 2.18
C PRO A 382 -27.86 2.24 1.98
N GLY A 383 -27.75 2.77 0.76
CA GLY A 383 -26.68 3.70 0.37
C GLY A 383 -25.62 3.12 -0.57
N MET A 384 -25.60 1.80 -0.80
CA MET A 384 -24.69 1.10 -1.74
C MET A 384 -25.07 1.28 -3.24
N VAL A 385 -25.72 2.39 -3.60
CA VAL A 385 -26.18 2.64 -4.96
C VAL A 385 -25.04 3.17 -5.82
N VAL A 386 -24.75 2.49 -6.93
CA VAL A 386 -23.86 2.98 -7.99
C VAL A 386 -24.69 3.86 -8.93
N GLY A 387 -24.25 5.09 -9.19
CA GLY A 387 -24.90 6.01 -10.11
C GLY A 387 -23.89 6.73 -11.01
N SER A 388 -24.35 7.72 -11.78
CA SER A 388 -23.50 8.45 -12.74
C SER A 388 -22.38 9.29 -12.11
N ASN A 389 -22.32 9.37 -10.77
CA ASN A 389 -21.33 10.12 -10.00
C ASN A 389 -20.45 9.17 -9.14
N THR A 390 -20.46 7.88 -9.45
CA THR A 390 -19.73 6.83 -8.74
C THR A 390 -18.55 6.34 -9.59
N ASP A 391 -17.33 6.50 -9.08
CA ASP A 391 -16.14 5.87 -9.66
C ASP A 391 -16.01 4.40 -9.24
N VAL A 392 -15.19 3.60 -9.91
CA VAL A 392 -15.07 2.16 -9.69
C VAL A 392 -13.61 1.70 -9.61
N VAL A 393 -13.25 1.07 -8.50
CA VAL A 393 -12.00 0.28 -8.36
C VAL A 393 -12.33 -1.20 -8.47
N ALA A 394 -11.79 -1.85 -9.50
CA ALA A 394 -11.88 -3.29 -9.72
C ALA A 394 -11.00 -4.04 -8.71
N ALA A 395 -11.60 -4.89 -7.87
CA ALA A 395 -10.90 -5.72 -6.87
C ALA A 395 -11.22 -7.21 -7.03
N GLU A 396 -11.84 -7.62 -8.15
CA GLU A 396 -12.04 -9.02 -8.51
C GLU A 396 -10.69 -9.75 -8.53
N GLY A 397 -10.56 -10.82 -7.74
CA GLY A 397 -9.30 -11.57 -7.60
C GLY A 397 -8.19 -10.84 -6.83
N ARG A 398 -8.51 -9.72 -6.15
CA ARG A 398 -7.59 -8.95 -5.30
C ARG A 398 -7.96 -9.06 -3.83
N ILE A 399 -6.97 -8.89 -2.95
CA ILE A 399 -7.18 -8.77 -1.50
C ILE A 399 -7.24 -7.28 -1.13
N LEU A 400 -8.18 -6.90 -0.28
CA LEU A 400 -8.33 -5.57 0.29
C LEU A 400 -8.06 -5.61 1.80
N THR A 401 -7.17 -4.75 2.29
CA THR A 401 -6.95 -4.54 3.73
C THR A 401 -7.20 -3.08 4.09
N ALA A 402 -7.32 -2.80 5.39
CA ALA A 402 -7.08 -1.46 5.87
C ALA A 402 -5.61 -1.05 5.60
N GLY A 403 -5.38 0.26 5.48
CA GLY A 403 -4.03 0.82 5.52
C GLY A 403 -3.38 0.62 6.89
N GLY A 404 -2.10 0.31 6.89
CA GLY A 404 -1.35 0.04 8.11
C GLY A 404 -1.11 1.28 8.96
N VAL A 405 -0.93 1.05 10.26
CA VAL A 405 -0.73 2.05 11.30
C VAL A 405 0.58 1.73 12.00
N ASP A 406 1.66 2.37 11.58
CA ASP A 406 2.93 2.30 12.28
C ASP A 406 2.89 3.24 13.50
N THR A 407 3.32 2.74 14.65
CA THR A 407 3.23 3.47 15.92
C THR A 407 4.57 3.72 16.61
N HIS A 408 5.68 3.36 15.97
CA HIS A 408 7.02 3.66 16.47
C HIS A 408 7.89 4.09 15.28
N GLY A 409 7.58 5.24 14.70
CA GLY A 409 8.47 5.90 13.74
C GLY A 409 9.39 6.92 14.44
N HIS A 410 10.54 7.20 13.84
CA HIS A 410 11.40 8.34 14.17
C HIS A 410 11.45 9.29 12.97
N PHE A 411 11.09 10.57 13.13
CA PHE A 411 11.09 11.56 12.03
C PHE A 411 12.51 12.04 11.68
N VAL A 412 13.31 11.12 11.16
CA VAL A 412 14.69 11.36 10.70
C VAL A 412 14.71 12.06 9.33
N CYS A 413 13.88 11.62 8.37
CA CYS A 413 13.75 12.25 7.07
C CYS A 413 12.32 12.10 6.46
N PRO A 414 11.88 13.01 5.58
CA PRO A 414 10.54 12.96 4.99
C PRO A 414 10.34 11.79 4.00
N GLN A 415 11.40 11.24 3.41
CA GLN A 415 11.33 10.12 2.46
C GLN A 415 10.70 8.85 3.07
N GLN A 416 10.72 8.71 4.40
CA GLN A 416 10.00 7.66 5.12
C GLN A 416 8.49 7.62 4.80
N ALA A 417 7.90 8.75 4.37
CA ALA A 417 6.49 8.80 3.97
C ALA A 417 6.20 8.02 2.68
N GLU A 418 7.16 8.01 1.75
CA GLU A 418 7.05 7.26 0.49
C GLU A 418 7.25 5.76 0.71
N GLU A 419 8.26 5.37 1.50
CA GLU A 419 8.50 3.96 1.89
C GLU A 419 7.31 3.37 2.67
N ALA A 420 6.71 4.17 3.55
CA ALA A 420 5.48 3.80 4.26
C ALA A 420 4.30 3.59 3.30
N LEU A 421 4.03 4.52 2.37
CA LEU A 421 2.98 4.31 1.36
C LEU A 421 3.29 3.12 0.44
N ALA A 422 4.55 2.97 0.02
CA ALA A 422 5.00 1.89 -0.86
C ALA A 422 4.81 0.50 -0.26
N SER A 423 4.76 0.39 1.07
CA SER A 423 4.52 -0.84 1.84
C SER A 423 3.08 -0.98 2.35
N GLY A 424 2.19 -0.01 2.08
CA GLY A 424 0.78 -0.04 2.49
C GLY A 424 0.49 0.54 3.88
N ILE A 425 1.45 1.22 4.52
CA ILE A 425 1.20 2.03 5.72
C ILE A 425 0.53 3.34 5.29
N THR A 426 -0.54 3.75 5.99
CA THR A 426 -1.29 4.99 5.73
C THR A 426 -1.28 5.96 6.90
N THR A 427 -0.81 5.52 8.07
CA THR A 427 -0.75 6.29 9.31
C THR A 427 0.57 6.06 10.03
N GLN A 428 1.20 7.14 10.51
CA GLN A 428 2.42 7.08 11.33
C GLN A 428 2.23 7.86 12.64
N PHE A 429 2.50 7.22 13.78
CA PHE A 429 2.79 7.90 15.03
C PHE A 429 4.30 7.90 15.24
N SER A 430 4.86 9.09 15.40
CA SER A 430 6.30 9.32 15.38
C SER A 430 6.64 10.63 16.07
N GLY A 431 7.90 10.76 16.49
CA GLY A 431 8.47 12.00 16.99
C GLY A 431 9.87 12.20 16.43
N GLY A 432 10.34 13.43 16.51
CA GLY A 432 11.61 13.86 15.94
C GLY A 432 11.58 15.28 15.36
N THR A 433 12.73 15.74 14.89
CA THR A 433 12.91 17.06 14.25
C THR A 433 13.90 17.02 13.08
N GLY A 434 13.91 15.92 12.31
CA GLY A 434 14.97 15.62 11.33
C GLY A 434 16.15 14.87 11.98
N PRO A 435 17.31 14.75 11.32
CA PRO A 435 18.42 13.88 11.73
C PRO A 435 19.27 14.50 12.87
N SER A 436 18.62 14.91 13.95
CA SER A 436 19.29 15.31 15.20
C SER A 436 19.63 14.08 16.04
N THR A 437 20.71 14.12 16.82
CA THR A 437 21.11 13.01 17.72
C THR A 437 19.94 12.54 18.59
N GLY A 438 19.18 13.48 19.17
CA GLY A 438 18.02 13.16 20.01
C GLY A 438 16.85 12.53 19.26
N THR A 439 16.72 12.75 17.94
CA THR A 439 15.71 12.10 17.08
C THR A 439 16.16 10.73 16.58
N VAL A 440 17.44 10.57 16.26
CA VAL A 440 18.01 9.27 15.87
C VAL A 440 17.98 8.30 17.06
N ALA A 441 18.14 8.80 18.29
CA ALA A 441 18.02 8.00 19.50
C ALA A 441 16.57 7.75 19.96
N ALA A 442 15.69 8.76 19.94
CA ALA A 442 14.35 8.68 20.52
C ALA A 442 13.27 9.36 19.66
N ASN A 443 12.09 8.73 19.51
CA ASN A 443 10.92 9.28 18.81
C ASN A 443 10.21 10.41 19.57
N CYS A 444 10.95 11.43 19.99
CA CYS A 444 10.43 12.62 20.67
C CYS A 444 10.52 13.86 19.76
N THR A 445 9.45 14.65 19.65
CA THR A 445 9.51 16.04 19.16
C THR A 445 9.49 17.02 20.34
N PRO A 446 10.65 17.35 20.95
CA PRO A 446 10.70 18.22 22.12
C PRO A 446 10.49 19.70 21.78
N GLY A 447 9.62 20.35 22.55
CA GLY A 447 9.41 21.80 22.55
C GLY A 447 8.26 22.26 21.64
N VAL A 448 7.44 23.17 22.18
CA VAL A 448 6.21 23.71 21.55
C VAL A 448 6.44 24.24 20.12
N SER A 449 7.58 24.91 19.88
CA SER A 449 7.94 25.41 18.55
C SER A 449 8.18 24.29 17.54
N HIS A 450 8.87 23.22 17.94
CA HIS A 450 9.13 22.09 17.05
C HIS A 450 7.89 21.24 16.81
N ILE A 451 7.03 21.05 17.82
CA ILE A 451 5.74 20.36 17.66
C ILE A 451 4.92 21.06 16.56
N ARG A 452 4.80 22.39 16.63
CA ARG A 452 4.17 23.19 15.58
C ARG A 452 4.84 23.01 14.21
N MET A 453 6.17 23.14 14.14
CA MET A 453 6.91 23.04 12.87
C MET A 453 6.76 21.65 12.22
N MET A 454 6.82 20.58 13.01
CA MET A 454 6.64 19.21 12.53
C MET A 454 5.21 18.95 12.07
N MET A 455 4.19 19.43 12.80
CA MET A 455 2.81 19.38 12.31
C MET A 455 2.65 20.09 10.97
N GLN A 456 3.26 21.26 10.80
CA GLN A 456 3.23 22.03 9.55
C GLN A 456 4.03 21.35 8.40
N ALA A 457 5.12 20.64 8.71
CA ALA A 457 5.85 19.83 7.73
C ALA A 457 5.04 18.60 7.30
N CYS A 458 4.53 17.83 8.26
CA CYS A 458 3.68 16.67 8.04
C CYS A 458 2.36 17.01 7.35
N ASP A 459 1.84 18.24 7.48
CA ASP A 459 0.66 18.73 6.74
C ASP A 459 0.84 18.61 5.22
N SER A 460 2.10 18.66 4.74
CA SER A 460 2.47 18.53 3.32
C SER A 460 2.73 17.10 2.84
N LEU A 461 2.70 16.10 3.73
CA LEU A 461 3.03 14.70 3.43
C LEU A 461 1.76 13.82 3.31
N PRO A 462 1.76 12.74 2.52
CA PRO A 462 0.53 12.02 2.11
C PRO A 462 -0.03 10.97 3.09
N LEU A 463 0.34 11.04 4.37
CA LEU A 463 -0.10 10.09 5.42
C LEU A 463 -0.97 10.77 6.47
N ASN A 464 -1.63 9.97 7.32
CA ASN A 464 -2.12 10.46 8.61
C ASN A 464 -0.97 10.50 9.61
N TYR A 465 -0.94 11.50 10.49
CA TYR A 465 0.15 11.67 11.46
C TYR A 465 -0.35 11.90 12.88
N GLY A 466 0.36 11.34 13.86
CA GLY A 466 0.31 11.72 15.26
C GLY A 466 1.72 12.06 15.76
N ILE A 467 1.90 13.26 16.33
CA ILE A 467 3.21 13.72 16.82
C ILE A 467 3.40 13.32 18.29
N ILE A 468 4.53 12.70 18.61
CA ILE A 468 4.88 12.25 19.96
C ILE A 468 5.81 13.27 20.65
N GLY A 469 5.50 13.64 21.89
CA GLY A 469 6.33 14.53 22.71
C GLY A 469 7.32 13.77 23.60
N LYS A 470 8.25 14.49 24.24
CA LYS A 470 9.15 13.92 25.25
C LYS A 470 8.42 13.80 26.59
N GLY A 471 8.31 12.58 27.12
CA GLY A 471 7.73 12.23 28.42
C GLY A 471 8.71 12.15 29.58
N SER A 472 10.03 12.04 29.32
CA SER A 472 11.06 12.00 30.37
C SER A 472 11.27 13.37 31.03
N ASP A 473 10.39 13.75 31.96
CA ASP A 473 10.53 14.87 32.90
C ASP A 473 9.92 14.47 34.26
N SER A 474 10.52 14.92 35.35
CA SER A 474 10.00 14.70 36.71
C SER A 474 9.08 15.86 37.16
N GLY A 475 9.06 16.98 36.44
CA GLY A 475 8.09 18.06 36.58
C GLY A 475 6.98 17.98 35.51
N PRO A 476 5.69 18.12 35.87
CA PRO A 476 4.59 17.92 34.90
C PRO A 476 4.42 19.09 33.91
N GLN A 477 4.93 20.29 34.19
CA GLN A 477 4.63 21.48 33.38
C GLN A 477 5.14 21.36 31.95
N GLY A 478 6.41 20.98 31.75
CA GLY A 478 6.99 20.82 30.41
C GLY A 478 6.33 19.71 29.60
N LEU A 479 5.70 18.73 30.27
CA LEU A 479 4.88 17.71 29.61
C LEU A 479 3.54 18.31 29.17
N ARG A 480 2.81 18.99 30.06
CA ARG A 480 1.53 19.66 29.75
C ARG A 480 1.67 20.66 28.60
N ASP A 481 2.74 21.47 28.59
CA ASP A 481 3.04 22.41 27.51
C ASP A 481 3.10 21.74 26.13
N GLN A 482 3.64 20.50 26.04
CA GLN A 482 3.70 19.72 24.81
C GLN A 482 2.32 19.16 24.43
N VAL A 483 1.53 18.67 25.41
CA VAL A 483 0.16 18.19 25.17
C VAL A 483 -0.73 19.33 24.68
N GLU A 484 -0.61 20.51 25.29
CA GLU A 484 -1.29 21.75 24.88
C GLU A 484 -0.83 22.25 23.50
N ALA A 485 0.40 21.96 23.09
CA ALA A 485 0.88 22.19 21.73
C ALA A 485 0.38 21.15 20.71
N GLY A 486 -0.10 19.98 21.18
CA GLY A 486 -0.89 19.05 20.38
C GLY A 486 -0.37 17.63 20.23
N VAL A 487 0.67 17.22 20.96
CA VAL A 487 1.15 15.83 20.89
C VAL A 487 0.06 14.83 21.30
N VAL A 488 0.04 13.67 20.64
CA VAL A 488 -0.94 12.60 20.87
C VAL A 488 -0.51 11.57 21.91
N GLY A 489 0.76 11.62 22.30
CA GLY A 489 1.37 10.78 23.30
C GLY A 489 2.71 11.37 23.76
N LEU A 490 3.26 10.78 24.81
CA LEU A 490 4.53 11.16 25.41
C LEU A 490 5.44 9.92 25.55
N LYS A 491 6.64 9.99 24.96
CA LYS A 491 7.67 8.94 25.05
C LYS A 491 8.58 9.14 26.26
N VAL A 492 8.57 8.19 27.19
CA VAL A 492 9.63 8.02 28.19
C VAL A 492 10.73 7.14 27.56
N HIS A 493 11.99 7.59 27.66
CA HIS A 493 13.17 6.95 27.05
C HIS A 493 14.34 6.91 28.02
N GLU A 494 15.19 5.88 27.92
CA GLU A 494 16.39 5.74 28.77
C GLU A 494 17.41 6.86 28.55
N ASP A 495 17.72 7.22 27.30
CA ASP A 495 18.60 8.33 26.89
C ASP A 495 18.20 9.71 27.45
N TRP A 496 16.95 9.85 27.88
CA TRP A 496 16.42 11.05 28.52
C TRP A 496 16.05 10.83 30.01
N GLY A 497 16.36 9.66 30.57
CA GLY A 497 16.02 9.22 31.91
C GLY A 497 14.66 8.51 32.00
N CYS A 498 14.66 7.18 31.98
CA CYS A 498 13.47 6.35 32.25
C CYS A 498 13.39 5.92 33.73
N THR A 499 13.34 6.90 34.63
CA THR A 499 13.29 6.66 36.08
C THR A 499 11.85 6.45 36.56
N PRO A 500 11.62 5.81 37.74
CA PRO A 500 10.30 5.75 38.36
C PRO A 500 9.60 7.11 38.53
N ALA A 501 10.36 8.19 38.72
CA ALA A 501 9.82 9.55 38.85
C ALA A 501 9.35 10.12 37.51
N THR A 502 10.09 9.91 36.42
CA THR A 502 9.67 10.37 35.08
C THR A 502 8.49 9.54 34.56
N ILE A 503 8.46 8.23 34.83
CA ILE A 503 7.30 7.35 34.56
C ILE A 503 6.04 7.84 35.29
N ASP A 504 6.13 8.10 36.61
CA ASP A 504 4.97 8.51 37.42
C ASP A 504 4.40 9.87 36.98
N THR A 505 5.28 10.82 36.68
CA THR A 505 4.91 12.16 36.18
C THR A 505 4.29 12.10 34.79
N CYS A 506 4.92 11.36 33.86
CA CYS A 506 4.41 11.20 32.49
C CYS A 506 3.02 10.55 32.48
N LEU A 507 2.84 9.44 33.18
CA LEU A 507 1.55 8.76 33.28
C LEU A 507 0.47 9.63 33.92
N THR A 508 0.81 10.47 34.90
CA THR A 508 -0.12 11.43 35.51
C THR A 508 -0.61 12.45 34.48
N VAL A 509 0.28 13.02 33.66
CA VAL A 509 -0.09 13.97 32.60
C VAL A 509 -0.87 13.27 31.47
N CYS A 510 -0.54 12.01 31.14
CA CYS A 510 -1.32 11.22 30.19
C CYS A 510 -2.75 10.95 30.71
N ASP A 511 -2.91 10.62 31.99
CA ASP A 511 -4.22 10.44 32.64
C ASP A 511 -5.04 11.75 32.69
N GLU A 512 -4.39 12.90 32.92
CA GLU A 512 -5.03 14.23 32.91
C GLU A 512 -5.60 14.62 31.53
N HIS A 513 -4.94 14.21 30.44
CA HIS A 513 -5.25 14.71 29.09
C HIS A 513 -5.79 13.66 28.09
N ASP A 514 -5.91 12.39 28.50
CA ASP A 514 -6.38 11.27 27.66
C ASP A 514 -5.52 11.01 26.41
N ILE A 515 -4.19 11.04 26.60
CA ILE A 515 -3.17 10.72 25.59
C ILE A 515 -2.36 9.46 25.96
N GLN A 516 -1.68 8.82 25.01
CA GLN A 516 -0.93 7.59 25.31
C GLN A 516 0.43 7.88 25.97
N CYS A 517 0.85 7.04 26.92
CA CYS A 517 2.22 6.99 27.41
C CYS A 517 2.96 5.88 26.67
N GLU A 518 4.10 6.21 26.09
CA GLU A 518 4.97 5.28 25.37
C GLU A 518 6.25 5.08 26.17
N LEU A 519 6.73 3.83 26.23
CA LEU A 519 7.81 3.44 27.14
C LEU A 519 8.91 2.67 26.40
N HIS A 520 10.11 3.23 26.46
CA HIS A 520 11.39 2.55 26.32
C HIS A 520 12.04 2.59 27.70
N SER A 521 12.15 1.44 28.37
CA SER A 521 12.56 1.39 29.77
C SER A 521 14.08 1.53 29.95
N ASP A 522 14.53 1.65 31.20
CA ASP A 522 15.95 1.69 31.60
C ASP A 522 16.65 0.34 31.33
N SER A 523 17.47 0.24 30.28
CA SER A 523 18.20 -1.01 29.96
C SER A 523 19.34 -1.29 30.94
N LEU A 524 19.92 -0.23 31.51
CA LEU A 524 21.03 -0.29 32.46
C LEU A 524 20.60 -0.79 33.85
N ASN A 525 19.29 -0.73 34.13
CA ASN A 525 18.70 -0.93 35.45
C ASN A 525 19.22 0.08 36.49
N GLU A 526 19.63 1.28 36.06
CA GLU A 526 20.23 2.33 36.90
C GLU A 526 19.29 2.75 38.05
N ALA A 527 18.01 2.97 37.74
CA ALA A 527 17.00 3.37 38.70
C ALA A 527 16.22 2.20 39.33
N GLY A 528 16.54 0.96 38.94
CA GLY A 528 15.90 -0.28 39.37
C GLY A 528 15.68 -1.28 38.24
N PHE A 529 15.24 -2.49 38.59
CA PHE A 529 14.90 -3.55 37.64
C PHE A 529 13.45 -3.40 37.11
N VAL A 530 13.03 -4.32 36.23
CA VAL A 530 11.69 -4.33 35.63
C VAL A 530 10.57 -4.34 36.67
N GLU A 531 10.79 -4.87 37.87
CA GLU A 531 9.83 -4.84 38.98
C GLU A 531 9.58 -3.41 39.51
N GLN A 532 10.62 -2.57 39.59
CA GLN A 532 10.47 -1.17 40.02
C GLN A 532 9.74 -0.34 38.97
N THR A 533 10.05 -0.54 37.68
CA THR A 533 9.30 0.06 36.56
C THR A 533 7.84 -0.40 36.59
N ALA A 534 7.57 -1.70 36.73
CA ALA A 534 6.22 -2.25 36.83
C ALA A 534 5.43 -1.67 38.02
N ALA A 535 6.09 -1.38 39.15
CA ALA A 535 5.49 -0.71 40.29
C ALA A 535 5.18 0.78 39.99
N ALA A 536 6.09 1.49 39.30
CA ALA A 536 5.91 2.89 38.89
C ALA A 536 4.75 3.08 37.91
N LEU A 537 4.41 2.08 37.09
CA LEU A 537 3.21 2.12 36.25
C LEU A 537 1.91 2.28 37.08
N ARG A 538 1.88 1.79 38.33
CA ARG A 538 0.69 1.80 39.22
C ARG A 538 -0.60 1.26 38.55
N HIS A 539 -0.46 0.26 37.68
CA HIS A 539 -1.54 -0.31 36.86
C HIS A 539 -2.20 0.65 35.85
N ARG A 540 -1.61 1.80 35.54
CA ARG A 540 -2.06 2.71 34.48
C ARG A 540 -1.63 2.20 33.11
N THR A 541 -2.42 2.50 32.08
CA THR A 541 -2.15 2.07 30.70
C THR A 541 -0.82 2.63 30.18
N VAL A 542 -0.01 1.79 29.55
CA VAL A 542 1.22 2.17 28.85
C VAL A 542 1.41 1.34 27.58
N HIS A 543 1.85 1.99 26.50
CA HIS A 543 2.38 1.31 25.32
C HIS A 543 3.87 1.05 25.55
N ALA A 544 4.24 -0.22 25.73
CA ALA A 544 5.64 -0.60 25.88
C ALA A 544 6.19 -1.04 24.52
N TYR A 545 7.19 -0.30 24.02
CA TYR A 545 7.84 -0.56 22.73
C TYR A 545 8.85 -1.71 22.81
N HIS A 546 9.20 -2.27 21.64
CA HIS A 546 10.19 -3.34 21.42
C HIS A 546 10.34 -4.26 22.64
N ILE A 547 9.23 -4.89 23.04
CA ILE A 547 9.06 -5.51 24.36
C ILE A 547 10.01 -6.69 24.62
N GLU A 548 10.62 -7.22 23.56
CA GLU A 548 11.68 -8.21 23.59
C GLU A 548 12.99 -7.66 24.19
N GLY A 549 13.29 -6.37 23.94
CA GLY A 549 14.35 -5.60 24.58
C GLY A 549 15.64 -5.38 23.78
N ALA A 550 15.81 -5.92 22.56
CA ALA A 550 16.94 -5.60 21.69
C ALA A 550 16.89 -4.13 21.22
N GLY A 551 15.68 -3.67 20.83
CA GLY A 551 15.40 -2.25 20.59
C GLY A 551 15.56 -1.38 21.84
N GLY A 552 15.49 -1.97 23.04
CA GLY A 552 15.85 -1.35 24.32
C GLY A 552 14.92 -1.68 25.47
N GLY A 553 15.47 -1.58 26.68
CA GLY A 553 14.78 -1.78 27.96
C GLY A 553 15.42 -2.84 28.86
N HIS A 554 14.85 -3.00 30.07
CA HIS A 554 15.46 -3.72 31.20
C HIS A 554 16.12 -5.03 30.77
N ALA A 555 17.45 -5.07 30.81
CA ALA A 555 18.20 -6.27 30.47
C ALA A 555 18.24 -7.22 31.69
N PRO A 556 17.94 -8.52 31.53
CA PRO A 556 17.52 -9.23 30.30
C PRO A 556 16.00 -9.41 30.18
N ASP A 557 15.18 -8.86 31.08
CA ASP A 557 13.85 -9.39 31.39
C ASP A 557 12.65 -8.43 31.22
N LEU A 558 12.80 -7.30 30.49
CA LEU A 558 11.70 -6.40 30.08
C LEU A 558 10.45 -7.16 29.63
N MET A 559 10.63 -8.21 28.83
CA MET A 559 9.57 -9.02 28.25
C MET A 559 8.58 -9.58 29.29
N ARG A 560 8.96 -9.70 30.58
CA ARG A 560 8.04 -10.04 31.69
C ARG A 560 6.81 -9.12 31.77
N LEU A 561 6.86 -7.91 31.22
CA LEU A 561 5.73 -6.98 31.16
C LEU A 561 4.56 -7.44 30.26
N VAL A 562 4.75 -8.37 29.32
CA VAL A 562 3.64 -8.83 28.42
C VAL A 562 2.45 -9.45 29.19
N GLY A 563 2.70 -9.97 30.39
CA GLY A 563 1.70 -10.56 31.28
C GLY A 563 0.87 -9.54 32.09
N ARG A 564 1.06 -8.24 31.88
CA ARG A 564 0.37 -7.17 32.63
C ARG A 564 -0.81 -6.60 31.85
N ALA A 565 -2.01 -6.59 32.44
CA ALA A 565 -3.23 -6.13 31.77
C ALA A 565 -3.25 -4.67 31.30
N HIS A 566 -2.41 -3.82 31.88
CA HIS A 566 -2.29 -2.39 31.53
C HIS A 566 -1.13 -2.10 30.56
N VAL A 567 -0.35 -3.11 30.18
CA VAL A 567 0.71 -2.97 29.18
C VAL A 567 0.14 -3.35 27.81
N LEU A 568 0.35 -2.48 26.83
CA LEU A 568 0.07 -2.70 25.42
C LEU A 568 1.41 -2.98 24.72
N PRO A 569 1.84 -4.25 24.58
CA PRO A 569 3.17 -4.57 24.08
C PRO A 569 3.22 -4.53 22.54
N SER A 570 4.26 -3.89 22.01
CA SER A 570 4.62 -3.95 20.59
C SER A 570 6.05 -4.43 20.39
N SER A 571 6.33 -4.88 19.18
CA SER A 571 7.67 -5.23 18.68
C SER A 571 8.07 -4.37 17.51
N THR A 572 9.37 -4.35 17.20
CA THR A 572 9.94 -3.60 16.08
C THR A 572 10.47 -4.53 15.00
N THR A 573 10.59 -3.98 13.78
CA THR A 573 10.78 -4.82 12.58
C THR A 573 12.03 -5.72 12.54
N PRO A 574 13.24 -5.33 12.98
CA PRO A 574 14.43 -6.09 12.58
C PRO A 574 14.60 -7.46 13.26
N THR A 575 14.14 -7.63 14.50
CA THR A 575 14.17 -8.94 15.21
C THR A 575 13.21 -9.97 14.62
N ASN A 576 12.30 -9.54 13.73
CA ASN A 576 11.12 -10.28 13.33
C ASN A 576 11.20 -10.79 11.87
N PRO A 577 11.12 -12.11 11.61
CA PRO A 577 11.28 -13.23 12.56
C PRO A 577 12.75 -13.48 12.92
N TYR A 578 12.99 -14.40 13.85
CA TYR A 578 14.35 -14.84 14.17
C TYR A 578 14.99 -15.64 13.01
N THR A 579 16.07 -15.11 12.43
CA THR A 579 16.89 -15.72 11.36
C THR A 579 18.36 -15.88 11.81
N PRO A 580 19.23 -16.57 11.04
CA PRO A 580 20.62 -16.78 11.44
C PRO A 580 21.38 -15.47 11.65
N ASP A 581 21.16 -14.49 10.76
CA ASP A 581 21.88 -13.22 10.74
C ASP A 581 21.34 -12.20 11.77
N THR A 582 20.18 -12.45 12.41
CA THR A 582 19.52 -11.46 13.27
C THR A 582 20.43 -10.97 14.40
N VAL A 583 21.07 -11.90 15.13
CA VAL A 583 21.89 -11.54 16.31
C VAL A 583 23.11 -10.71 15.89
N ASP A 584 23.80 -11.13 14.84
CA ASP A 584 25.02 -10.49 14.35
C ASP A 584 24.72 -9.09 13.76
N GLU A 585 23.60 -8.94 13.03
CA GLU A 585 23.10 -7.64 12.57
C GLU A 585 22.80 -6.70 13.75
N HIS A 586 22.13 -7.21 14.79
CA HIS A 586 21.64 -6.37 15.89
C HIS A 586 22.74 -5.90 16.82
N LEU A 587 23.80 -6.70 17.03
CA LEU A 587 24.93 -6.29 17.86
C LEU A 587 25.61 -5.04 17.26
N ASP A 588 25.93 -5.07 15.98
CA ASP A 588 26.52 -3.92 15.28
C ASP A 588 25.55 -2.74 15.14
N MET A 589 24.26 -3.01 14.95
CA MET A 589 23.21 -1.98 14.87
C MET A 589 23.02 -1.26 16.20
N ALA A 590 22.95 -1.98 17.33
CA ALA A 590 22.82 -1.41 18.67
C ALA A 590 24.04 -0.54 19.02
N MET A 591 25.25 -1.01 18.72
CA MET A 591 26.48 -0.24 18.91
C MET A 591 26.45 1.09 18.11
N SER A 592 25.98 1.04 16.86
CA SER A 592 25.87 2.21 15.99
C SER A 592 24.81 3.22 16.47
N CYS A 593 23.58 2.77 16.75
CA CYS A 593 22.48 3.67 17.13
C CYS A 593 22.71 4.37 18.47
N HIS A 594 23.28 3.66 19.46
CA HIS A 594 23.56 4.22 20.79
C HIS A 594 24.95 4.86 20.91
N HIS A 595 25.69 5.02 19.80
CA HIS A 595 27.01 5.65 19.75
C HIS A 595 28.05 4.99 20.69
N LEU A 596 27.94 3.66 20.86
CA LEU A 596 28.79 2.85 21.71
C LEU A 596 30.13 2.55 21.04
N ASN A 597 31.20 2.41 21.84
CA ASN A 597 32.54 2.18 21.34
C ASN A 597 32.96 0.71 21.46
N LYS A 598 33.32 0.08 20.33
CA LYS A 598 33.83 -1.31 20.29
C LYS A 598 35.15 -1.51 21.05
N ASP A 599 35.90 -0.44 21.31
CA ASP A 599 37.14 -0.47 22.10
C ASP A 599 36.89 -0.38 23.63
N VAL A 600 35.64 -0.18 24.08
CA VAL A 600 35.25 -0.09 25.49
C VAL A 600 34.56 -1.39 25.92
N PRO A 601 35.15 -2.19 26.84
CA PRO A 601 34.57 -3.48 27.25
C PRO A 601 33.17 -3.36 27.85
N GLU A 602 32.89 -2.28 28.57
CA GLU A 602 31.59 -2.01 29.19
C GLU A 602 30.49 -1.75 28.15
N ASP A 603 30.82 -1.05 27.05
CA ASP A 603 29.91 -0.77 25.94
C ASP A 603 29.57 -2.04 25.15
N VAL A 604 30.57 -2.90 24.91
CA VAL A 604 30.38 -4.22 24.28
C VAL A 604 29.53 -5.11 25.18
N ALA A 605 29.84 -5.20 26.48
CA ALA A 605 29.06 -5.99 27.44
C ALA A 605 27.61 -5.50 27.56
N PHE A 606 27.37 -4.18 27.46
CA PHE A 606 26.03 -3.62 27.41
C PHE A 606 25.27 -4.08 26.16
N ALA A 607 25.88 -4.00 24.97
CA ALA A 607 25.26 -4.46 23.73
C ALA A 607 25.01 -5.99 23.71
N GLU A 608 25.94 -6.80 24.21
CA GLU A 608 25.77 -8.25 24.39
C GLU A 608 24.63 -8.59 25.38
N SER A 609 24.49 -7.80 26.46
CA SER A 609 23.37 -7.96 27.41
C SER A 609 22.00 -7.61 26.80
N ARG A 610 21.99 -6.75 25.77
CA ARG A 610 20.80 -6.21 25.10
C ARG A 610 20.34 -7.11 23.95
N VAL A 611 21.25 -7.62 23.14
CA VAL A 611 20.97 -8.43 21.95
C VAL A 611 21.03 -9.92 22.28
N ARG A 612 19.91 -10.48 22.73
CA ARG A 612 19.83 -11.85 23.26
C ARG A 612 19.06 -12.77 22.30
N ARG A 613 19.69 -13.85 21.87
CA ARG A 613 19.08 -14.87 21.00
C ARG A 613 17.79 -15.44 21.61
N GLU A 614 17.80 -15.64 22.92
CA GLU A 614 16.76 -16.33 23.68
C GLU A 614 15.46 -15.55 23.73
N THR A 615 15.53 -14.23 23.92
CA THR A 615 14.34 -13.36 23.93
C THR A 615 13.85 -13.09 22.50
N ILE A 616 14.74 -12.87 21.52
CA ILE A 616 14.37 -12.79 20.10
C ILE A 616 13.61 -14.06 19.65
N ALA A 617 14.11 -15.25 20.00
CA ALA A 617 13.44 -16.52 19.72
C ALA A 617 12.09 -16.71 20.47
N ALA A 618 11.92 -16.06 21.62
CA ALA A 618 10.66 -16.05 22.36
C ALA A 618 9.65 -15.05 21.78
N GLU A 619 10.11 -13.94 21.18
CA GLU A 619 9.28 -12.92 20.56
C GLU A 619 8.39 -13.49 19.45
N ASP A 620 8.96 -14.30 18.56
CA ASP A 620 8.22 -15.07 17.53
C ASP A 620 7.03 -15.83 18.13
N VAL A 621 7.24 -16.53 19.25
CA VAL A 621 6.23 -17.34 19.94
C VAL A 621 5.18 -16.45 20.63
N LEU A 622 5.59 -15.31 21.18
CA LEU A 622 4.69 -14.36 21.85
C LEU A 622 3.85 -13.57 20.83
N HIS A 623 4.33 -13.35 19.61
CA HIS A 623 3.50 -12.91 18.51
C HIS A 623 2.44 -13.96 18.15
N ASP A 624 2.81 -15.23 17.99
CA ASP A 624 1.89 -16.28 17.53
C ASP A 624 0.83 -16.68 18.57
N THR A 625 1.19 -16.62 19.86
CA THR A 625 0.27 -16.82 20.99
C THR A 625 -0.64 -15.62 21.26
N GLY A 626 -0.39 -14.46 20.63
CA GLY A 626 -1.13 -13.22 20.86
C GLY A 626 -0.78 -12.53 22.18
N ALA A 627 0.40 -12.79 22.74
CA ALA A 627 0.93 -12.09 23.90
C ALA A 627 1.60 -10.75 23.53
N ILE A 628 2.09 -10.61 22.30
CA ILE A 628 2.52 -9.32 21.72
C ILE A 628 1.46 -8.82 20.75
N SER A 629 0.96 -7.62 21.00
CA SER A 629 -0.28 -7.11 20.42
C SER A 629 -0.11 -6.31 19.14
N MET A 630 1.07 -5.76 18.91
CA MET A 630 1.34 -4.80 17.84
C MET A 630 2.71 -5.02 17.18
N MET A 631 2.84 -4.58 15.92
CA MET A 631 4.08 -4.50 15.17
C MET A 631 4.28 -3.03 14.73
N ALA A 632 5.48 -2.49 14.94
CA ALA A 632 5.86 -1.13 14.58
C ALA A 632 7.25 -1.13 13.90
N SER A 633 7.69 0.00 13.35
CA SER A 633 8.92 0.00 12.55
C SER A 633 10.21 0.09 13.36
N ASP A 634 10.34 1.13 14.20
CA ASP A 634 11.58 1.81 14.64
C ASP A 634 12.35 2.52 13.50
N GLY A 635 11.63 3.10 12.55
CA GLY A 635 12.16 3.58 11.27
C GLY A 635 13.41 4.47 11.36
N GLN A 636 14.57 3.92 10.92
CA GLN A 636 15.92 4.51 10.97
C GLN A 636 16.54 4.68 12.38
N ALA A 637 15.97 4.04 13.40
CA ALA A 637 16.47 4.00 14.77
C ALA A 637 16.37 2.57 15.31
N MET A 638 17.13 1.64 14.72
CA MET A 638 16.96 0.18 14.89
C MET A 638 15.68 -0.40 14.24
N GLY A 639 15.28 0.11 13.07
CA GLY A 639 14.04 -0.32 12.41
C GLY A 639 13.81 0.17 10.98
N ARG A 640 12.81 -0.43 10.31
CA ARG A 640 12.56 -0.33 8.86
C ARG A 640 11.09 0.00 8.57
N CYS A 641 10.80 1.27 8.27
CA CYS A 641 9.41 1.76 8.05
C CYS A 641 8.67 1.07 6.90
N GLY A 642 9.38 0.69 5.82
CA GLY A 642 8.82 -0.07 4.69
C GLY A 642 8.55 -1.57 4.97
N GLU A 643 8.90 -2.09 6.15
CA GLU A 643 8.84 -3.54 6.42
C GLU A 643 7.84 -3.97 7.49
N VAL A 644 7.07 -3.05 8.11
CA VAL A 644 6.09 -3.37 9.18
C VAL A 644 5.08 -4.42 8.76
N VAL A 645 4.48 -4.23 7.58
CA VAL A 645 3.55 -5.21 6.98
C VAL A 645 4.30 -6.49 6.61
N ALA A 646 5.50 -6.37 6.05
CA ALA A 646 6.28 -7.51 5.60
C ALA A 646 6.65 -8.45 6.76
N ARG A 647 7.33 -7.95 7.79
CA ARG A 647 7.78 -8.75 8.94
C ARG A 647 6.64 -9.37 9.71
N THR A 648 5.49 -8.67 9.82
CA THR A 648 4.27 -9.28 10.39
C THR A 648 3.93 -10.62 9.73
N TRP A 649 3.91 -10.67 8.40
CA TRP A 649 3.56 -11.89 7.67
C TRP A 649 4.70 -12.92 7.62
N ASP A 650 5.96 -12.48 7.74
CA ASP A 650 7.11 -13.39 7.82
C ASP A 650 7.18 -14.12 9.17
N VAL A 651 6.85 -13.46 10.28
CA VAL A 651 6.68 -14.09 11.60
C VAL A 651 5.52 -15.07 11.59
N ALA A 652 4.40 -14.75 10.94
CA ALA A 652 3.27 -15.67 10.79
C ALA A 652 3.63 -16.93 9.96
N ASP A 653 4.39 -16.77 8.87
CA ASP A 653 4.88 -17.87 8.04
C ASP A 653 5.90 -18.74 8.81
N ALA A 654 6.89 -18.12 9.45
CA ALA A 654 7.91 -18.81 10.24
C ALA A 654 7.28 -19.65 11.37
N ASN A 655 6.35 -19.07 12.13
CA ASN A 655 5.61 -19.78 13.16
C ASN A 655 4.73 -20.90 12.59
N LYS A 656 4.07 -20.71 11.43
CA LYS A 656 3.33 -21.79 10.78
C LYS A 656 4.24 -22.95 10.39
N ARG A 657 5.36 -22.67 9.71
CA ARG A 657 6.34 -23.70 9.29
C ARG A 657 6.90 -24.48 10.48
N ARG A 658 7.13 -23.79 11.60
CA ARG A 658 7.70 -24.35 12.83
C ARG A 658 6.70 -25.13 13.70
N PHE A 659 5.52 -24.58 13.96
CA PHE A 659 4.57 -25.10 14.95
C PHE A 659 3.30 -25.72 14.35
N GLY A 660 3.07 -25.57 13.05
CA GLY A 660 1.85 -26.01 12.38
C GLY A 660 0.71 -24.98 12.49
N ALA A 661 -0.53 -25.45 12.38
CA ALA A 661 -1.72 -24.62 12.59
C ALA A 661 -1.80 -24.12 14.06
N LEU A 662 -2.47 -22.99 14.28
CA LEU A 662 -2.94 -22.65 15.63
C LEU A 662 -4.07 -23.60 16.04
N ARG A 663 -4.27 -23.80 17.34
CA ARG A 663 -5.35 -24.62 17.90
C ARG A 663 -6.73 -24.21 17.37
N GLU A 664 -6.93 -22.91 17.14
CA GLU A 664 -8.17 -22.33 16.60
C GLU A 664 -8.33 -22.55 15.08
N ASP A 665 -7.24 -22.89 14.37
CA ASP A 665 -7.18 -23.18 12.93
C ASP A 665 -7.12 -24.70 12.64
N GLU A 666 -6.83 -25.54 13.64
CA GLU A 666 -6.77 -27.01 13.53
C GLU A 666 -8.05 -27.60 12.89
N GLY A 667 -7.86 -28.48 11.90
CA GLY A 667 -8.97 -29.11 11.17
C GLY A 667 -9.77 -28.20 10.23
N THR A 668 -9.51 -26.88 10.19
CA THR A 668 -10.27 -25.95 9.34
C THR A 668 -9.83 -25.95 7.87
N GLY A 669 -8.61 -26.42 7.58
CA GLY A 669 -7.98 -26.36 6.26
C GLY A 669 -7.43 -24.98 5.87
N ALA A 670 -7.39 -24.03 6.80
CA ALA A 670 -6.91 -22.66 6.59
C ALA A 670 -6.26 -22.09 7.88
N ASP A 671 -5.74 -20.87 7.80
CA ASP A 671 -5.06 -20.15 8.88
C ASP A 671 -5.81 -18.85 9.25
N ASN A 672 -7.14 -18.84 9.11
CA ASN A 672 -7.94 -17.61 9.26
C ASN A 672 -7.76 -16.95 10.62
N TYR A 673 -7.63 -17.72 11.70
CA TYR A 673 -7.44 -17.20 13.04
C TYR A 673 -6.03 -16.61 13.21
N ARG A 674 -4.98 -17.29 12.73
CA ARG A 674 -3.63 -16.71 12.64
C ARG A 674 -3.62 -15.44 11.81
N VAL A 675 -4.22 -15.44 10.61
CA VAL A 675 -4.23 -14.26 9.73
C VAL A 675 -4.94 -13.07 10.39
N LYS A 676 -6.08 -13.29 11.06
CA LYS A 676 -6.78 -12.26 11.86
C LYS A 676 -5.93 -11.77 13.04
N ARG A 677 -5.23 -12.68 13.73
CA ARG A 677 -4.28 -12.34 14.80
C ARG A 677 -3.17 -11.42 14.33
N TYR A 678 -2.60 -11.68 13.15
CA TYR A 678 -1.46 -10.92 12.64
C TYR A 678 -1.85 -9.62 11.91
N VAL A 679 -2.90 -9.60 11.09
CA VAL A 679 -3.37 -8.33 10.48
C VAL A 679 -3.74 -7.30 11.56
N SER A 680 -4.28 -7.76 12.70
CA SER A 680 -4.60 -6.88 13.84
C SER A 680 -3.38 -6.13 14.38
N LYS A 681 -2.17 -6.70 14.28
CA LYS A 681 -0.94 -6.16 14.88
C LYS A 681 -0.46 -4.86 14.23
N TYR A 682 -0.74 -4.64 12.95
CA TYR A 682 -0.37 -3.40 12.23
C TYR A 682 -1.58 -2.57 11.77
N THR A 683 -2.80 -2.95 12.12
CA THR A 683 -4.02 -2.23 11.72
C THR A 683 -4.81 -1.74 12.94
N ILE A 684 -5.62 -2.61 13.55
CA ILE A 684 -6.59 -2.19 14.58
C ILE A 684 -5.95 -2.00 15.95
N ASN A 685 -4.98 -2.83 16.34
CA ASN A 685 -4.38 -2.74 17.68
C ASN A 685 -3.56 -1.45 17.86
N PRO A 686 -2.70 -1.04 16.92
CA PRO A 686 -2.02 0.26 17.01
C PRO A 686 -3.01 1.43 17.01
N ALA A 687 -4.09 1.34 16.21
CA ALA A 687 -5.13 2.36 16.19
C ALA A 687 -5.91 2.46 17.52
N ILE A 688 -6.22 1.34 18.18
CA ILE A 688 -6.86 1.33 19.51
C ILE A 688 -5.87 1.87 20.55
N ALA A 689 -4.62 1.41 20.58
CA ALA A 689 -3.61 1.86 21.53
C ALA A 689 -3.39 3.38 21.50
N GLN A 690 -3.40 3.97 20.30
CA GLN A 690 -3.24 5.42 20.10
C GLN A 690 -4.57 6.20 20.07
N GLY A 691 -5.70 5.58 20.42
CA GLY A 691 -6.99 6.27 20.55
C GLY A 691 -7.65 6.72 19.23
N VAL A 692 -7.17 6.23 18.08
CA VAL A 692 -7.65 6.55 16.72
C VAL A 692 -8.42 5.40 16.04
N GLY A 693 -8.67 4.31 16.76
CA GLY A 693 -9.44 3.14 16.28
C GLY A 693 -10.89 3.45 15.91
N HIS A 694 -11.37 4.68 16.12
CA HIS A 694 -12.66 5.20 15.66
C HIS A 694 -12.58 5.95 14.32
N VAL A 695 -11.37 6.22 13.81
CA VAL A 695 -11.09 6.94 12.55
C VAL A 695 -10.47 5.99 11.51
N VAL A 696 -9.53 5.14 11.93
CA VAL A 696 -8.74 4.24 11.04
C VAL A 696 -8.56 2.84 11.65
N GLY A 697 -7.74 2.00 11.01
CA GLY A 697 -7.26 0.72 11.55
C GLY A 697 -8.08 -0.52 11.19
N SER A 698 -9.15 -0.41 10.40
CA SER A 698 -9.90 -1.57 9.89
C SER A 698 -10.84 -1.20 8.74
N VAL A 699 -11.30 -2.20 7.99
CA VAL A 699 -12.29 -2.07 6.92
C VAL A 699 -13.70 -2.09 7.52
N GLU A 700 -14.08 -1.03 8.23
CA GLU A 700 -15.37 -0.90 8.94
C GLU A 700 -16.11 0.41 8.57
N VAL A 701 -17.45 0.35 8.55
CA VAL A 701 -18.30 1.50 8.20
C VAL A 701 -18.11 2.66 9.19
N GLY A 702 -18.02 3.89 8.67
CA GLY A 702 -17.77 5.13 9.41
C GLY A 702 -16.31 5.56 9.48
N LYS A 703 -15.37 4.62 9.28
CA LYS A 703 -13.92 4.92 9.24
C LYS A 703 -13.54 5.62 7.93
N LEU A 704 -12.38 6.28 7.92
CA LEU A 704 -11.77 6.78 6.69
C LEU A 704 -11.53 5.61 5.74
N ALA A 705 -11.74 5.82 4.45
CA ALA A 705 -11.46 4.84 3.41
C ALA A 705 -9.94 4.79 3.09
N ASP A 706 -9.15 4.52 4.12
CA ASP A 706 -7.71 4.26 4.04
C ASP A 706 -7.52 2.76 3.78
N LEU A 707 -7.39 2.41 2.51
CA LEU A 707 -7.55 1.05 2.00
C LEU A 707 -6.37 0.67 1.10
N VAL A 708 -5.94 -0.59 1.16
CA VAL A 708 -4.81 -1.10 0.38
C VAL A 708 -5.24 -2.32 -0.41
N LEU A 709 -4.98 -2.30 -1.72
CA LEU A 709 -5.31 -3.35 -2.66
C LEU A 709 -4.05 -4.14 -3.02
N TRP A 710 -4.14 -5.47 -2.94
CA TRP A 710 -3.04 -6.39 -3.13
C TRP A 710 -3.35 -7.42 -4.21
N GLU A 711 -2.37 -7.74 -5.03
CA GLU A 711 -2.37 -9.02 -5.76
C GLU A 711 -2.12 -10.15 -4.75
N PRO A 712 -2.87 -11.27 -4.75
CA PRO A 712 -2.62 -12.37 -3.81
C PRO A 712 -1.18 -12.90 -3.85
N ALA A 713 -0.55 -12.91 -5.03
CA ALA A 713 0.85 -13.29 -5.22
C ALA A 713 1.87 -12.32 -4.60
N ARG A 714 1.48 -11.05 -4.34
CA ARG A 714 2.32 -9.98 -3.78
C ARG A 714 1.82 -9.49 -2.41
N PHE A 715 0.86 -10.19 -1.82
CA PHE A 715 0.25 -9.81 -0.55
C PHE A 715 1.31 -9.59 0.53
N GLY A 716 1.19 -8.48 1.27
CA GLY A 716 2.11 -8.11 2.34
C GLY A 716 3.53 -7.71 1.91
N THR A 717 3.82 -7.59 0.60
CA THR A 717 5.10 -7.02 0.08
C THR A 717 4.90 -5.72 -0.65
N LYS A 718 4.24 -5.77 -1.81
CA LYS A 718 4.10 -4.65 -2.74
C LYS A 718 2.62 -4.52 -3.11
N PRO A 719 1.88 -3.55 -2.54
CA PRO A 719 0.49 -3.33 -2.88
C PRO A 719 0.38 -2.84 -4.33
N SER A 720 -0.71 -3.18 -5.01
CA SER A 720 -0.98 -2.63 -6.34
C SER A 720 -1.43 -1.18 -6.26
N LEU A 721 -2.17 -0.83 -5.19
CA LEU A 721 -2.80 0.48 -5.03
C LEU A 721 -3.04 0.78 -3.54
N VAL A 722 -2.80 2.02 -3.11
CA VAL A 722 -3.09 2.56 -1.77
C VAL A 722 -4.03 3.77 -1.90
N MET A 723 -5.11 3.77 -1.14
CA MET A 723 -6.06 4.88 -1.04
C MET A 723 -5.94 5.61 0.30
N LYS A 724 -6.07 6.93 0.26
CA LYS A 724 -6.26 7.80 1.43
C LYS A 724 -7.62 8.47 1.32
N SER A 725 -8.50 8.25 2.29
CA SER A 725 -9.90 8.71 2.24
C SER A 725 -10.59 8.39 0.91
N GLY A 726 -10.38 7.19 0.36
CA GLY A 726 -10.98 6.75 -0.91
C GLY A 726 -10.44 7.42 -2.17
N PHE A 727 -9.36 8.19 -2.09
CA PHE A 727 -8.68 8.76 -3.23
C PHE A 727 -7.29 8.11 -3.38
N VAL A 728 -6.88 7.81 -4.61
CA VAL A 728 -5.65 7.02 -4.84
C VAL A 728 -4.42 7.87 -4.54
N ALA A 729 -3.58 7.37 -3.63
CA ALA A 729 -2.37 8.03 -3.15
C ALA A 729 -1.08 7.43 -3.74
N TYR A 730 -1.04 6.12 -3.91
CA TYR A 730 0.12 5.42 -4.45
C TYR A 730 -0.35 4.22 -5.28
N ALA A 731 0.35 3.92 -6.38
CA ALA A 731 0.05 2.74 -7.18
C ALA A 731 1.29 2.24 -7.93
N GLN A 732 1.30 0.94 -8.23
CA GLN A 732 2.23 0.36 -9.20
C GLN A 732 1.80 0.81 -10.61
N MET A 733 2.65 1.56 -11.29
CA MET A 733 2.31 2.27 -12.53
C MET A 733 3.46 2.21 -13.55
N GLY A 734 3.11 1.87 -14.79
CA GLY A 734 4.02 1.71 -15.94
C GLY A 734 4.66 3.00 -16.45
N ASP A 735 5.22 2.93 -17.67
CA ASP A 735 5.69 4.09 -18.46
C ASP A 735 4.54 5.11 -18.60
N PRO A 736 4.66 6.35 -18.07
CA PRO A 736 3.60 7.36 -18.17
C PRO A 736 3.30 7.84 -19.61
N ASN A 737 4.17 7.51 -20.58
CA ASN A 737 3.94 7.71 -22.01
C ASN A 737 3.33 6.48 -22.70
N GLY A 738 3.23 5.34 -22.02
CA GLY A 738 2.72 4.10 -22.59
C GLY A 738 1.27 4.24 -23.09
N SER A 739 0.95 3.53 -24.18
CA SER A 739 -0.42 3.42 -24.71
C SER A 739 -1.41 2.78 -23.72
N VAL A 740 -0.89 2.04 -22.73
CA VAL A 740 -1.61 1.48 -21.59
C VAL A 740 -0.76 1.57 -20.31
N SER A 741 -1.40 1.62 -19.14
CA SER A 741 -0.76 1.82 -17.83
C SER A 741 0.15 0.68 -17.34
N THR A 742 0.18 -0.44 -18.06
CA THR A 742 0.91 -1.67 -17.71
C THR A 742 2.20 -1.88 -18.52
N VAL A 743 2.59 -0.89 -19.34
CA VAL A 743 3.89 -0.89 -20.05
C VAL A 743 5.04 -0.73 -19.07
N GLN A 744 6.08 -1.55 -19.19
CA GLN A 744 7.26 -1.50 -18.33
C GLN A 744 8.11 -0.23 -18.55
N PRO A 745 8.76 0.33 -17.51
CA PRO A 745 8.81 -0.17 -16.14
C PRO A 745 7.56 0.13 -15.31
N ILE A 746 7.02 -0.90 -14.67
CA ILE A 746 6.06 -0.77 -13.58
C ILE A 746 6.83 -0.54 -12.30
N ILE A 747 6.76 0.68 -11.76
CA ILE A 747 7.30 1.05 -10.45
C ILE A 747 6.19 1.65 -9.59
N GLY A 748 6.37 1.66 -8.28
CA GLY A 748 5.45 2.35 -7.39
C GLY A 748 5.64 3.86 -7.48
N ARG A 749 4.55 4.61 -7.70
CA ARG A 749 4.58 6.06 -7.93
C ARG A 749 3.53 6.78 -7.06
N PRO A 750 3.80 8.02 -6.61
CA PRO A 750 2.76 8.89 -6.06
C PRO A 750 1.68 9.17 -7.11
N MET A 751 0.43 9.23 -6.66
CA MET A 751 -0.76 9.47 -7.48
C MET A 751 -1.39 10.82 -7.11
N PHE A 752 -2.51 11.18 -7.74
CA PHE A 752 -3.12 12.52 -7.66
C PHE A 752 -3.48 13.04 -6.24
N SER A 753 -3.47 12.23 -5.19
CA SER A 753 -3.65 12.74 -3.82
C SER A 753 -2.35 13.28 -3.19
N VAL A 754 -1.20 13.05 -3.82
CA VAL A 754 0.16 13.21 -3.27
C VAL A 754 0.90 14.30 -4.03
N ARG A 755 1.76 15.03 -3.33
CA ARG A 755 2.74 15.91 -3.94
C ARG A 755 4.02 15.11 -4.22
N ASP A 756 4.48 15.19 -5.45
CA ASP A 756 5.81 14.76 -5.88
C ASP A 756 6.85 15.84 -5.48
N ASP A 757 8.07 15.44 -5.13
CA ASP A 757 9.16 16.37 -4.80
C ASP A 757 9.95 16.83 -6.03
N ASP A 758 9.68 16.25 -7.21
CA ASP A 758 10.17 16.74 -8.51
C ASP A 758 9.83 18.24 -8.70
N PRO A 759 10.82 19.13 -8.87
CA PRO A 759 10.60 20.56 -9.10
C PRO A 759 9.83 20.89 -10.41
N ILE A 760 9.61 19.93 -11.30
CA ILE A 760 8.76 20.06 -12.50
C ILE A 760 7.29 19.69 -12.18
N SER A 761 7.07 18.81 -11.19
CA SER A 761 5.77 18.26 -10.81
C SER A 761 5.04 19.18 -9.81
N SER A 762 4.35 20.19 -10.34
CA SER A 762 3.50 21.10 -9.55
C SER A 762 2.14 20.50 -9.12
N LEU A 763 2.10 19.18 -8.86
CA LEU A 763 0.88 18.48 -8.47
C LEU A 763 0.41 18.91 -7.06
N PRO A 764 -0.88 19.27 -6.89
CA PRO A 764 -1.40 19.65 -5.60
C PRO A 764 -1.59 18.42 -4.70
N LEU A 765 -0.98 18.45 -3.51
CA LEU A 765 -1.41 17.59 -2.41
C LEU A 765 -2.91 17.81 -2.16
N VAL A 766 -3.61 16.77 -1.72
CA VAL A 766 -4.95 16.89 -1.12
C VAL A 766 -4.83 16.66 0.40
N PRO A 767 -4.42 17.66 1.22
CA PRO A 767 -4.27 17.48 2.67
C PRO A 767 -5.52 16.89 3.33
N SER A 768 -6.70 17.30 2.87
CA SER A 768 -8.01 16.84 3.33
C SER A 768 -8.35 15.38 2.98
N ALA A 769 -7.47 14.63 2.32
CA ALA A 769 -7.54 13.17 2.20
C ALA A 769 -6.88 12.43 3.39
N SER A 770 -6.26 13.18 4.31
CA SER A 770 -5.55 12.65 5.49
C SER A 770 -5.90 13.42 6.77
N ALA A 771 -5.53 12.86 7.91
CA ALA A 771 -5.72 13.44 9.24
C ALA A 771 -4.40 13.82 9.93
N MET A 772 -4.41 14.93 10.66
CA MET A 772 -3.48 15.20 11.76
C MET A 772 -4.21 14.86 13.06
N PHE A 773 -3.69 13.87 13.77
CA PHE A 773 -4.17 13.48 15.09
C PHE A 773 -3.55 14.39 16.15
N VAL A 774 -4.36 14.85 17.10
CA VAL A 774 -3.96 15.83 18.13
C VAL A 774 -4.61 15.54 19.48
N SER A 775 -4.05 16.09 20.56
CA SER A 775 -4.69 16.09 21.88
C SER A 775 -5.99 16.90 21.88
N LYS A 776 -6.94 16.54 22.75
CA LYS A 776 -8.16 17.34 23.01
C LYS A 776 -7.82 18.74 23.54
N ALA A 777 -6.78 18.84 24.38
CA ALA A 777 -6.35 20.10 25.00
C ALA A 777 -5.91 21.15 23.97
N SER A 778 -5.13 20.74 22.96
CA SER A 778 -4.61 21.63 21.90
C SER A 778 -5.67 22.17 20.93
N VAL A 779 -6.82 21.49 20.84
CA VAL A 779 -8.00 22.00 20.14
C VAL A 779 -8.75 23.00 21.02
N ALA A 780 -8.93 22.68 22.31
CA ALA A 780 -9.67 23.49 23.27
C ALA A 780 -8.99 24.84 23.59
N ASN A 781 -7.65 24.86 23.72
CA ASN A 781 -6.88 26.09 23.94
C ASN A 781 -6.65 26.92 22.65
N GLY A 782 -7.00 26.38 21.48
CA GLY A 782 -6.86 27.03 20.18
C GLY A 782 -5.48 26.92 19.52
N ALA A 783 -4.52 26.16 20.09
CA ALA A 783 -3.18 25.99 19.55
C ALA A 783 -3.21 25.45 18.11
N ILE A 784 -3.92 24.34 17.86
CA ILE A 784 -3.99 23.72 16.53
C ILE A 784 -4.60 24.68 15.48
N LYS A 785 -5.60 25.46 15.88
CA LYS A 785 -6.21 26.49 15.02
C LYS A 785 -5.18 27.56 14.61
N SER A 786 -4.24 27.90 15.49
CA SER A 786 -3.17 28.87 15.21
C SER A 786 -2.10 28.36 14.25
N TYR A 787 -2.01 27.04 14.04
CA TYR A 787 -1.00 26.42 13.16
C TYR A 787 -1.41 26.45 11.68
N ASN A 788 -2.72 26.66 11.40
CA ASN A 788 -3.28 26.75 10.05
C ASN A 788 -2.95 25.53 9.17
N LEU A 789 -3.17 24.33 9.73
CA LEU A 789 -3.02 23.05 9.02
C LEU A 789 -4.20 22.84 8.05
N ALA A 790 -3.93 22.23 6.90
CA ALA A 790 -4.92 21.94 5.87
C ALA A 790 -5.47 20.50 5.93
N LYS A 791 -4.79 19.57 6.61
CA LYS A 791 -5.30 18.23 6.94
C LYS A 791 -6.57 18.29 7.80
N ARG A 792 -7.34 17.20 7.80
CA ARG A 792 -8.43 17.00 8.78
C ARG A 792 -7.81 16.98 10.18
N ILE A 793 -8.41 17.66 11.15
CA ILE A 793 -8.02 17.55 12.56
C ILE A 793 -8.94 16.54 13.23
N GLU A 794 -8.36 15.48 13.80
CA GLU A 794 -9.08 14.43 14.53
C GLU A 794 -8.44 14.29 15.92
N THR A 795 -9.24 14.17 16.99
CA THR A 795 -8.70 14.10 18.36
C THR A 795 -8.51 12.66 18.82
N VAL A 796 -7.36 12.33 19.42
CA VAL A 796 -7.21 11.06 20.14
C VAL A 796 -8.12 10.99 21.37
N LYS A 797 -8.55 9.77 21.74
CA LYS A 797 -9.42 9.53 22.89
C LYS A 797 -9.36 8.09 23.41
N ASP A 798 -9.80 7.91 24.64
CA ASP A 798 -9.96 6.62 25.32
C ASP A 798 -8.65 5.81 25.49
N THR A 799 -7.52 6.52 25.49
CA THR A 799 -6.14 5.94 25.55
C THR A 799 -5.73 5.49 26.96
N ARG A 800 -6.50 5.87 27.99
CA ARG A 800 -6.22 5.58 29.42
C ARG A 800 -7.09 4.47 30.02
N LYS A 801 -8.09 4.00 29.26
CA LYS A 801 -8.99 2.90 29.66
C LYS A 801 -8.73 1.62 28.87
N VAL A 802 -8.12 1.76 27.68
CA VAL A 802 -7.67 0.62 26.87
C VAL A 802 -6.65 -0.22 27.66
N SER A 803 -6.82 -1.54 27.54
CA SER A 803 -6.08 -2.57 28.23
C SER A 803 -5.64 -3.66 27.24
N LYS A 804 -4.88 -4.63 27.73
CA LYS A 804 -4.51 -5.83 26.94
C LYS A 804 -5.74 -6.59 26.42
N HIS A 805 -6.86 -6.58 27.15
CA HIS A 805 -8.12 -7.22 26.74
C HIS A 805 -8.77 -6.57 25.51
N ASP A 806 -8.45 -5.31 25.21
CA ASP A 806 -9.03 -4.60 24.07
C ASP A 806 -8.32 -4.91 22.74
N MET A 807 -7.09 -5.45 22.82
CA MET A 807 -6.24 -5.82 21.70
C MET A 807 -6.82 -7.02 20.94
N LYS A 808 -7.36 -6.77 19.76
CA LYS A 808 -8.05 -7.77 18.94
C LYS A 808 -7.12 -8.95 18.63
N PHE A 809 -7.60 -10.16 18.93
CA PHE A 809 -6.89 -11.45 18.80
C PHE A 809 -5.56 -11.56 19.56
N ASN A 810 -5.19 -10.57 20.38
CA ASN A 810 -3.87 -10.44 20.99
C ASN A 810 -3.94 -9.94 22.44
N ASP A 811 -4.82 -10.56 23.22
CA ASP A 811 -5.13 -10.27 24.62
C ASP A 811 -4.47 -11.24 25.62
N SER A 812 -3.59 -12.12 25.14
CA SER A 812 -2.94 -13.13 25.98
C SER A 812 -2.00 -12.48 27.00
N MET A 813 -2.06 -12.93 28.25
CA MET A 813 -1.23 -12.44 29.36
C MET A 813 -0.53 -13.62 30.05
N PRO A 814 0.47 -14.24 29.40
CA PRO A 814 1.24 -15.30 30.02
C PRO A 814 2.09 -14.75 31.17
N SER A 815 2.25 -15.52 32.23
CA SER A 815 3.36 -15.31 33.16
C SER A 815 4.64 -15.77 32.48
N LEU A 816 5.69 -14.95 32.52
CA LEU A 816 7.03 -15.28 32.05
C LEU A 816 7.99 -15.24 33.24
N ASN A 817 8.81 -16.28 33.34
CA ASN A 817 10.09 -16.21 34.05
C ASN A 817 11.19 -16.01 33.00
N ILE A 818 12.24 -15.26 33.32
CA ILE A 818 13.43 -15.12 32.47
C ILE A 818 14.63 -15.31 33.39
N ASP A 819 15.51 -16.23 33.03
CA ASP A 819 16.67 -16.58 33.83
C ASP A 819 17.74 -15.49 33.68
N PRO A 820 18.25 -14.89 34.78
CA PRO A 820 19.12 -13.74 34.69
C PRO A 820 20.54 -14.05 34.23
N GLU A 821 20.97 -15.32 34.29
CA GLU A 821 22.32 -15.75 33.86
C GLU A 821 22.32 -16.36 32.46
N THR A 822 21.27 -17.14 32.15
CA THR A 822 21.25 -17.99 30.96
C THR A 822 20.21 -17.59 29.91
N PHE A 823 19.32 -16.65 30.26
CA PHE A 823 18.17 -16.16 29.47
C PHE A 823 17.16 -17.25 29.01
N THR A 824 17.45 -18.54 29.26
CA THR A 824 16.87 -19.71 28.58
C THR A 824 15.67 -20.34 29.29
N ARG A 825 15.06 -19.68 30.29
CA ARG A 825 13.86 -20.22 31.00
C ARG A 825 12.61 -19.36 30.92
N ALA A 826 12.35 -18.81 29.74
CA ALA A 826 11.02 -18.39 29.29
C ALA A 826 10.00 -19.53 29.44
N THR A 827 9.40 -19.64 30.63
CA THR A 827 8.37 -20.63 30.93
C THR A 827 7.02 -19.95 30.77
N ILE A 828 6.36 -20.18 29.63
CA ILE A 828 5.02 -19.66 29.38
C ILE A 828 4.03 -20.54 30.16
N SER A 829 3.55 -20.04 31.30
CA SER A 829 2.40 -20.64 31.98
C SER A 829 1.12 -19.89 31.59
N THR A 830 0.23 -20.58 30.89
CA THR A 830 -1.16 -20.18 30.70
C THR A 830 -2.07 -21.11 31.52
N SER A 831 -3.32 -20.73 31.77
CA SER A 831 -4.27 -21.54 32.54
C SER A 831 -4.65 -22.88 31.89
N SER A 832 -4.20 -23.15 30.66
CA SER A 832 -4.49 -24.36 29.89
C SER A 832 -3.27 -25.08 29.32
N LEU A 833 -2.07 -24.47 29.31
CA LEU A 833 -0.81 -25.10 28.88
C LEU A 833 0.41 -24.49 29.58
N THR A 834 1.31 -25.37 30.03
CA THR A 834 2.73 -25.03 30.27
C THR A 834 3.53 -25.54 29.07
N ARG A 835 3.90 -24.65 28.16
CA ARG A 835 4.93 -24.94 27.16
C ARG A 835 6.24 -24.42 27.73
N ALA A 836 7.25 -25.28 27.86
CA ALA A 836 8.61 -24.77 27.80
C ALA A 836 8.74 -24.02 26.48
N VAL A 837 9.30 -22.80 26.47
CA VAL A 837 9.73 -22.19 25.22
C VAL A 837 10.85 -23.08 24.70
N LEU A 838 10.50 -23.97 23.78
CA LEU A 838 11.45 -24.64 22.93
C LEU A 838 12.10 -23.53 22.11
N PHE A 839 13.38 -23.25 22.39
CA PHE A 839 14.11 -22.24 21.66
C PHE A 839 13.97 -22.49 20.17
N ALA A 840 13.37 -21.51 19.53
CA ALA A 840 13.17 -21.51 18.11
C ALA A 840 14.57 -21.42 17.46
N ASN A 841 15.10 -22.53 16.91
CA ASN A 841 16.23 -22.46 15.98
C ASN A 841 15.97 -21.36 14.94
N PRO A 842 16.97 -20.60 14.48
CA PRO A 842 16.74 -19.55 13.48
C PRO A 842 16.03 -20.12 12.24
N SER A 843 15.08 -19.38 11.66
CA SER A 843 14.44 -19.77 10.41
C SER A 843 15.47 -19.69 9.28
N PRO A 844 15.83 -20.79 8.59
CA PRO A 844 16.95 -20.79 7.64
C PRO A 844 16.71 -19.91 6.40
N THR A 845 15.46 -19.57 6.12
CA THR A 845 15.04 -18.57 5.13
C THR A 845 13.77 -17.86 5.60
N THR A 846 13.50 -16.66 5.10
CA THR A 846 12.14 -16.11 5.00
C THR A 846 11.58 -16.44 3.62
N SER A 847 10.26 -16.64 3.50
CA SER A 847 9.63 -17.10 2.24
C SER A 847 9.80 -16.16 1.05
N ARG A 848 10.33 -14.95 1.23
CA ARG A 848 10.51 -13.92 0.19
C ARG A 848 11.90 -13.88 -0.40
N ASN A 849 12.90 -14.37 0.34
CA ASN A 849 14.28 -14.51 -0.13
C ASN A 849 14.60 -15.99 -0.41
N GLN A 850 13.70 -16.69 -1.11
CA GLN A 850 14.00 -18.01 -1.69
C GLN A 850 14.89 -17.91 -2.94
N THR A 851 15.98 -17.14 -2.88
CA THR A 851 17.13 -17.42 -3.75
C THR A 851 17.75 -18.71 -3.27
N THR A 852 17.45 -19.84 -3.92
CA THR A 852 18.08 -21.12 -3.60
C THR A 852 19.56 -21.07 -3.97
N ALA A 853 20.41 -20.65 -3.04
CA ALA A 853 21.77 -21.17 -3.01
C ALA A 853 21.64 -22.70 -2.88
N PRO A 854 22.21 -23.51 -3.79
CA PRO A 854 22.05 -24.96 -3.73
C PRO A 854 22.71 -25.51 -2.45
N ASP A 855 22.13 -26.59 -1.91
CA ASP A 855 22.70 -27.38 -0.80
C ASP A 855 24.06 -27.98 -1.20
N LEU A 856 25.13 -27.17 -1.09
CA LEU A 856 26.51 -27.61 -1.28
C LEU A 856 27.02 -28.50 -0.13
N ALA A 857 26.23 -28.66 0.94
CA ALA A 857 26.58 -29.45 2.12
C ALA A 857 26.50 -30.97 1.93
N ALA A 858 25.87 -31.48 0.86
CA ALA A 858 25.53 -32.90 0.73
C ALA A 858 26.42 -33.72 -0.24
N ALA A 859 27.36 -33.09 -0.96
CA ALA A 859 28.03 -33.75 -2.10
C ALA A 859 29.55 -33.47 -2.25
N SER A 860 30.30 -33.39 -1.14
CA SER A 860 31.72 -33.79 -1.16
C SER A 860 32.23 -34.09 0.25
N GLY A 861 33.07 -35.12 0.38
CA GLY A 861 33.85 -35.37 1.60
C GLY A 861 35.06 -34.44 1.72
N GLY A 862 34.88 -33.16 1.37
CA GLY A 862 35.91 -32.13 1.43
C GLY A 862 35.90 -31.43 2.78
N THR A 863 37.06 -31.30 3.40
CA THR A 863 37.25 -30.48 4.61
C THR A 863 36.81 -29.04 4.33
N ALA A 864 35.81 -28.56 5.07
CA ALA A 864 35.34 -27.19 4.94
C ALA A 864 36.44 -26.21 5.37
N PHE A 865 37.03 -25.50 4.40
CA PHE A 865 37.95 -24.38 4.65
C PHE A 865 37.17 -23.13 5.09
N TRP A 866 36.62 -23.20 6.30
CA TRP A 866 36.43 -21.99 7.10
C TRP A 866 37.80 -21.56 7.63
N TYR A 867 38.07 -20.26 7.72
CA TYR A 867 39.25 -19.72 8.39
C TYR A 867 38.92 -19.37 9.85
N PRO A 868 39.21 -20.25 10.82
CA PRO A 868 39.49 -19.80 12.18
C PRO A 868 40.93 -19.26 12.22
N ASN A 869 41.09 -17.98 12.56
CA ASN A 869 42.22 -17.41 13.33
C ASN A 869 42.26 -15.88 13.16
N MET A 870 41.73 -15.16 14.14
CA MET A 870 42.26 -13.87 14.55
C MET A 870 43.04 -14.10 15.85
N ASP A 871 44.31 -14.50 15.73
CA ASP A 871 45.26 -14.41 16.84
C ASP A 871 45.69 -12.95 16.96
N HIS A 872 45.21 -12.26 18.00
CA HIS A 872 45.40 -10.82 18.21
C HIS A 872 46.82 -10.44 18.69
N THR A 873 47.86 -11.06 18.14
CA THR A 873 49.27 -10.79 18.49
C THR A 873 50.22 -10.55 17.32
N SER A 874 49.75 -10.56 16.05
CA SER A 874 50.63 -10.34 14.89
C SER A 874 50.08 -9.38 13.82
N ALA A 875 50.99 -8.70 13.13
CA ALA A 875 50.68 -7.58 12.24
C ALA A 875 50.01 -8.01 10.93
N VAL A 876 49.01 -7.22 10.51
CA VAL A 876 48.17 -7.44 9.32
C VAL A 876 49.02 -7.68 8.06
N ARG A 877 48.84 -8.85 7.44
CA ARG A 877 49.21 -9.12 6.05
C ARG A 877 47.94 -9.23 5.22
N GLY A 878 47.77 -8.35 4.24
CA GLY A 878 46.71 -8.47 3.24
C GLY A 878 46.99 -9.63 2.28
N TYR A 879 45.93 -10.28 1.79
CA TYR A 879 46.00 -11.28 0.73
C TYR A 879 44.97 -10.93 -0.35
N ALA A 880 45.36 -11.05 -1.62
CA ALA A 880 44.49 -10.94 -2.78
C ALA A 880 44.45 -12.31 -3.49
N PRO A 881 43.34 -12.69 -4.15
CA PRO A 881 43.20 -14.01 -4.78
C PRO A 881 44.01 -14.10 -6.09
N ASP A 882 44.51 -15.31 -6.36
CA ASP A 882 45.30 -15.62 -7.56
C ASP A 882 44.52 -15.39 -8.87
N LEU A 883 45.19 -14.74 -9.82
CA LEU A 883 44.88 -14.77 -11.26
C LEU A 883 46.20 -14.98 -12.01
N ASP A 884 46.27 -16.02 -12.83
CA ASP A 884 47.46 -16.34 -13.63
C ASP A 884 47.82 -15.21 -14.61
N GLY A 885 49.07 -14.72 -14.56
CA GLY A 885 49.67 -13.93 -15.64
C GLY A 885 50.28 -12.57 -15.25
N ASP A 886 51.48 -12.58 -14.67
CA ASP A 886 52.53 -11.56 -14.86
C ASP A 886 52.21 -10.06 -14.58
N TYR A 887 51.42 -9.76 -13.54
CA TYR A 887 51.26 -8.38 -13.03
C TYR A 887 51.83 -8.18 -11.61
N THR A 888 53.01 -7.57 -11.53
CA THR A 888 53.57 -7.04 -10.27
C THR A 888 53.02 -5.65 -9.97
N TYR A 889 51.96 -5.57 -9.16
CA TYR A 889 51.51 -4.30 -8.59
C TYR A 889 52.44 -3.84 -7.45
N PRO A 890 52.81 -2.54 -7.38
CA PRO A 890 53.56 -2.02 -6.25
C PRO A 890 52.67 -1.97 -5.00
N VAL A 891 53.09 -2.66 -3.94
CA VAL A 891 52.46 -2.57 -2.62
C VAL A 891 52.82 -1.22 -1.99
N TYR A 892 51.84 -0.33 -1.86
CA TYR A 892 52.04 0.93 -1.14
C TYR A 892 52.18 0.65 0.36
N GLN A 893 53.25 1.18 0.99
CA GLN A 893 53.42 1.13 2.44
C GLN A 893 52.36 1.99 3.13
N ALA A 894 51.81 1.51 4.25
CA ALA A 894 50.92 2.29 5.09
C ALA A 894 51.69 3.44 5.76
N VAL A 895 51.22 4.68 5.57
CA VAL A 895 51.78 5.88 6.21
C VAL A 895 50.88 6.29 7.36
N GLN A 896 51.47 6.64 8.51
CA GLN A 896 50.74 7.04 9.71
C GLN A 896 50.08 8.43 9.54
N PRO A 897 48.88 8.68 10.09
CA PRO A 897 48.24 9.99 10.02
C PRO A 897 49.10 11.08 10.68
N GLY A 898 49.55 12.06 9.89
CA GLY A 898 50.38 13.19 10.36
C GLY A 898 51.82 13.19 9.86
N ASP A 899 52.30 12.11 9.24
CA ASP A 899 53.62 12.08 8.59
C ASP A 899 53.57 12.69 7.18
N ALA A 900 53.71 14.01 7.11
CA ALA A 900 53.69 14.77 5.85
C ALA A 900 54.84 14.40 4.90
N ASP A 901 56.01 14.05 5.44
CA ASP A 901 57.19 13.71 4.66
C ASP A 901 57.04 12.30 4.04
N GLY A 902 56.50 11.34 4.80
CA GLY A 902 56.15 10.01 4.30
C GLY A 902 55.07 10.04 3.20
N ILE A 903 54.09 10.93 3.31
CA ILE A 903 53.06 11.15 2.27
C ILE A 903 53.69 11.75 1.00
N GLN A 904 54.58 12.74 1.12
CA GLN A 904 55.23 13.35 -0.03
C GLN A 904 56.16 12.36 -0.75
N ALA A 905 56.91 11.54 -0.02
CA ALA A 905 57.75 10.49 -0.60
C ALA A 905 56.95 9.43 -1.40
N ALA A 906 55.75 9.06 -0.93
CA ALA A 906 54.87 8.14 -1.65
C ALA A 906 54.29 8.75 -2.94
N ILE A 907 54.04 10.06 -2.96
CA ILE A 907 53.60 10.81 -4.15
C ILE A 907 54.74 10.87 -5.18
N ASP A 908 55.96 11.18 -4.74
CA ASP A 908 57.11 11.31 -5.64
C ASP A 908 57.53 9.96 -6.25
N ALA A 909 57.35 8.85 -5.51
CA ALA A 909 57.59 7.48 -6.00
C ALA A 909 56.65 7.05 -7.13
N ALA A 910 55.45 7.62 -7.24
CA ALA A 910 54.51 7.35 -8.34
C ALA A 910 54.88 8.07 -9.65
N GLY A 911 55.92 8.91 -9.66
CA GLY A 911 56.27 9.80 -10.77
C GLY A 911 57.10 9.20 -11.92
N THR A 912 57.57 7.95 -11.83
CA THR A 912 58.63 7.41 -12.73
C THR A 912 58.27 6.15 -13.52
N GLY A 913 57.00 5.70 -13.48
CA GLY A 913 56.48 4.52 -14.22
C GLY A 913 55.91 4.82 -15.61
N ASP A 914 55.81 3.79 -16.46
CA ASP A 914 55.62 3.89 -17.92
C ASP A 914 54.25 4.47 -18.40
N SER A 915 54.30 4.98 -19.62
CA SER A 915 53.35 5.79 -20.38
C SER A 915 51.89 5.31 -20.50
N ALA A 916 51.57 4.06 -20.16
CA ALA A 916 50.19 3.55 -20.19
C ALA A 916 49.31 4.14 -19.07
N HIS A 917 49.90 4.54 -17.93
CA HIS A 917 49.13 4.97 -16.75
C HIS A 917 48.40 6.31 -16.92
N ARG A 918 48.82 7.13 -17.90
CA ARG A 918 48.21 8.44 -18.21
C ARG A 918 46.80 8.33 -18.79
N THR A 919 46.49 7.26 -19.50
CA THR A 919 45.19 7.10 -20.20
C THR A 919 44.08 6.71 -19.23
N TRP A 920 44.38 5.92 -18.19
CA TRP A 920 43.43 5.50 -17.17
C TRP A 920 43.05 6.64 -16.19
N LEU A 921 43.99 7.51 -15.85
CA LEU A 921 43.72 8.73 -15.06
C LEU A 921 42.98 9.84 -15.84
N ALA A 922 42.88 9.72 -17.17
CA ALA A 922 42.18 10.67 -18.03
C ALA A 922 40.70 10.30 -18.28
N SER A 923 40.29 9.06 -18.00
CA SER A 923 38.92 8.56 -18.26
C SER A 923 37.99 8.55 -17.04
N GLN A 924 38.49 8.89 -15.84
CA GLN A 924 37.68 9.00 -14.62
C GLN A 924 36.95 10.36 -14.55
N PRO A 925 35.65 10.41 -14.19
CA PRO A 925 34.93 11.66 -14.04
C PRO A 925 35.45 12.46 -12.83
N ARG A 926 36.01 13.64 -13.09
CA ARG A 926 36.50 14.53 -12.04
C ARG A 926 35.34 15.23 -11.33
N VAL A 927 35.01 14.78 -10.12
CA VAL A 927 34.21 15.56 -9.18
C VAL A 927 35.08 16.74 -8.69
N ILE A 928 34.87 17.91 -9.29
CA ILE A 928 35.47 19.16 -8.80
C ILE A 928 34.58 19.67 -7.66
N TYR A 929 35.06 19.54 -6.42
CA TYR A 929 34.52 20.33 -5.32
C TYR A 929 34.86 21.81 -5.55
N PRO A 930 33.86 22.72 -5.69
CA PRO A 930 34.15 24.14 -5.61
C PRO A 930 34.56 24.47 -4.17
N PRO A 931 35.68 25.19 -3.94
CA PRO A 931 36.10 25.52 -2.58
C PRO A 931 35.05 26.41 -1.90
N ALA A 932 34.86 26.19 -0.60
CA ALA A 932 33.88 26.91 0.21
C ALA A 932 34.12 28.43 0.12
N ARG A 933 33.07 29.18 -0.25
CA ARG A 933 33.13 30.66 -0.18
C ARG A 933 33.10 31.08 1.29
N HIS A 934 34.23 31.57 1.79
CA HIS A 934 34.31 32.28 3.07
C HIS A 934 33.30 33.44 3.09
N LEU A 935 32.24 33.31 3.90
CA LEU A 935 31.33 34.41 4.22
C LEU A 935 31.89 35.20 5.41
N HIS A 936 32.67 36.25 5.13
CA HIS A 936 32.96 37.27 6.12
C HIS A 936 31.71 38.17 6.35
N PRO A 937 31.42 38.59 7.59
CA PRO A 937 30.21 39.33 7.91
C PRO A 937 30.30 40.81 7.51
N ALA A 938 29.52 41.22 6.52
CA ALA A 938 29.35 42.64 6.17
C ALA A 938 28.42 43.33 7.18
N ARG A 939 28.97 44.24 7.98
CA ARG A 939 28.20 45.08 8.91
C ARG A 939 27.34 46.09 8.15
N HIS A 940 26.06 46.22 8.52
CA HIS A 940 25.24 47.39 8.15
C HIS A 940 25.65 48.63 8.97
N PRO A 941 25.76 49.82 8.35
CA PRO A 941 25.65 51.10 9.02
C PRO A 941 24.33 51.83 8.69
N LEU A 942 23.83 52.58 9.66
CA LEU A 942 22.62 53.43 9.59
C LEU A 942 22.88 54.70 8.75
N PRO A 943 21.83 55.32 8.15
CA PRO A 943 21.96 56.60 7.44
C PRO A 943 21.48 57.80 8.27
N GLN A 944 22.31 58.83 8.46
CA GLN A 944 21.86 60.21 8.72
C GLN A 944 22.78 61.27 8.06
N ASP A 945 22.15 62.20 7.35
CA ASP A 945 22.53 63.56 6.95
C ASP A 945 24.00 63.98 6.67
N ARG A 946 24.23 64.54 5.46
CA ARG A 946 24.33 66.02 5.27
C ARG A 946 24.44 66.49 3.79
N HIS A 947 23.56 67.42 3.45
CA HIS A 947 23.71 68.58 2.53
C HIS A 947 24.43 68.56 1.15
N ARG A 948 23.58 68.78 0.12
CA ARG A 948 23.66 69.81 -0.96
C ARG A 948 24.55 69.61 -2.22
N PRO A 949 24.22 70.31 -3.35
CA PRO A 949 24.47 69.86 -4.73
C PRO A 949 25.14 70.99 -5.59
N PRO A 950 24.80 71.31 -6.87
CA PRO A 950 24.35 70.57 -8.06
C PRO A 950 25.18 70.89 -9.35
N ARG A 951 24.85 70.28 -10.52
CA ARG A 951 24.73 70.91 -11.87
C ARG A 951 24.24 69.86 -12.91
N ARG A 952 23.16 70.12 -13.69
CA ARG A 952 23.12 70.64 -15.09
C ARG A 952 24.01 69.82 -16.07
N ARG A 953 23.69 69.48 -17.33
CA ARG A 953 22.56 69.59 -18.31
C ARG A 953 22.92 68.59 -19.47
N HIS A 954 22.18 68.29 -20.56
CA HIS A 954 20.95 68.80 -21.19
C HIS A 954 20.29 67.70 -22.09
N GLN A 955 19.24 68.04 -22.85
CA GLN A 955 18.64 67.32 -24.01
C GLN A 955 18.99 68.09 -25.33
N PRO A 956 18.58 67.71 -26.57
CA PRO A 956 17.97 66.46 -27.13
C PRO A 956 18.48 66.03 -28.56
N ALA A 957 17.83 65.00 -29.16
CA ALA A 957 17.28 64.96 -30.54
C ALA A 957 17.86 64.05 -31.68
N ARG A 958 16.95 63.17 -32.16
CA ARG A 958 16.61 62.78 -33.56
C ARG A 958 17.43 61.73 -34.37
N SER A 959 16.65 61.02 -35.21
CA SER A 959 16.94 59.87 -36.09
C SER A 959 17.38 60.26 -37.52
N PRO A 960 17.68 59.30 -38.44
CA PRO A 960 16.64 58.90 -39.43
C PRO A 960 16.74 57.51 -40.15
N ARG A 961 15.57 56.91 -40.51
CA ARG A 961 15.21 56.16 -41.78
C ARG A 961 16.00 54.86 -42.16
N ARG A 962 15.53 53.86 -42.95
CA ARG A 962 14.30 53.44 -43.71
C ARG A 962 14.49 51.95 -44.17
N ALA A 963 13.61 51.23 -44.89
CA ALA A 963 12.21 50.76 -44.66
C ALA A 963 11.67 49.96 -45.90
N ARG A 964 11.21 48.69 -45.76
CA ARG A 964 10.41 47.93 -46.78
C ARG A 964 9.36 47.01 -46.10
N LEU A 965 8.05 47.23 -46.30
CA LEU A 965 7.05 46.46 -47.12
C LEU A 965 6.54 45.13 -46.49
N ARG A 966 5.25 44.73 -46.45
CA ARG A 966 3.89 45.34 -46.61
C ARG A 966 2.80 44.33 -46.03
N PRO A 967 1.45 44.57 -46.01
CA PRO A 967 0.56 44.17 -44.88
C PRO A 967 -0.73 43.37 -45.22
N LEU A 968 -1.63 43.16 -44.22
CA LEU A 968 -3.00 42.61 -44.32
C LEU A 968 -4.10 43.59 -43.78
N PRO A 969 -5.41 43.43 -44.12
CA PRO A 969 -6.47 44.45 -43.90
C PRO A 969 -7.62 44.08 -42.89
N PRO A 970 -8.53 45.02 -42.51
CA PRO A 970 -9.70 44.77 -41.64
C PRO A 970 -11.11 45.25 -42.16
N LEU A 971 -12.17 45.05 -41.33
CA LEU A 971 -13.60 45.51 -41.40
C LEU A 971 -14.61 44.51 -42.04
N ARG A 972 -15.89 44.37 -41.61
CA ARG A 972 -16.92 45.35 -41.14
C ARG A 972 -17.91 44.82 -40.05
N ALA A 973 -18.77 45.71 -39.54
CA ALA A 973 -19.81 45.50 -38.50
C ALA A 973 -21.28 45.73 -39.02
N PRO A 974 -22.32 45.43 -38.21
CA PRO A 974 -23.72 45.83 -38.44
C PRO A 974 -24.15 47.12 -37.67
N PRO A 975 -25.30 47.76 -38.01
CA PRO A 975 -25.66 49.11 -37.54
C PRO A 975 -26.57 49.14 -36.30
N GLY A 976 -26.77 50.33 -35.72
CA GLY A 976 -27.63 50.54 -34.55
C GLY A 976 -28.65 51.69 -34.66
N LEU A 977 -29.61 51.66 -33.74
CA LEU A 977 -30.60 52.68 -33.33
C LEU A 977 -30.74 52.53 -31.79
N GLY A 978 -30.91 53.54 -30.94
CA GLY A 978 -30.89 54.99 -31.16
C GLY A 978 -31.55 55.79 -30.02
N ARG A 979 -30.74 56.35 -29.09
CA ARG A 979 -31.01 57.46 -28.13
C ARG A 979 -31.79 57.19 -26.80
N GLY A 980 -31.32 57.84 -25.72
CA GLY A 980 -32.13 58.26 -24.54
C GLY A 980 -31.63 57.79 -23.16
N ARG A 981 -30.47 58.25 -22.62
CA ARG A 981 -30.23 59.40 -21.71
C ARG A 981 -30.75 59.30 -20.24
N ARG A 982 -29.78 59.37 -19.30
CA ARG A 982 -29.84 59.98 -17.93
C ARG A 982 -30.70 59.30 -16.86
N ASP A 983 -30.53 59.49 -15.54
CA ASP A 983 -29.38 59.83 -14.65
C ASP A 983 -29.84 59.62 -13.18
N VAL A 984 -28.92 59.28 -12.26
CA VAL A 984 -28.85 59.77 -10.85
C VAL A 984 -29.95 59.46 -9.79
N LEU A 985 -29.50 58.77 -8.73
CA LEU A 985 -29.78 58.87 -7.26
C LEU A 985 -31.20 58.84 -6.61
N CYS A 986 -31.19 58.20 -5.41
CA CYS A 986 -31.98 58.50 -4.18
C CYS A 986 -33.51 58.36 -4.14
N GLY A 987 -33.98 57.31 -3.44
CA GLY A 987 -34.55 57.44 -2.09
C GLY A 987 -35.99 57.96 -1.88
N GLY A 988 -36.85 57.07 -1.35
CA GLY A 988 -37.78 57.39 -0.25
C GLY A 988 -39.29 57.55 -0.55
N ALA A 989 -40.10 56.80 0.23
CA ALA A 989 -41.52 57.07 0.58
C ALA A 989 -42.58 57.00 -0.57
N GLU A 990 -43.87 56.65 -0.37
CA GLU A 990 -44.61 56.14 0.81
C GLU A 990 -45.94 55.46 0.39
N GLU A 991 -46.75 55.02 1.39
CA GLU A 991 -48.16 54.54 1.32
C GLU A 991 -48.38 53.09 0.84
N ARG A 992 -49.25 52.21 1.37
CA ARG A 992 -50.17 52.09 2.55
C ARG A 992 -50.22 50.59 2.98
N GLY A 993 -50.67 50.13 4.16
CA GLY A 993 -51.13 50.81 5.37
C GLY A 993 -52.21 50.02 6.17
N GLY A 994 -51.85 49.01 6.99
CA GLY A 994 -52.79 48.14 7.75
C GLY A 994 -52.22 47.59 9.08
N ARG A 995 -53.03 47.51 10.15
CA ARG A 995 -52.58 47.38 11.57
C ARG A 995 -52.73 45.96 12.17
N LYS A 996 -51.74 45.60 13.03
CA LYS A 996 -51.78 45.06 14.44
C LYS A 996 -52.85 43.97 14.81
N THR A 997 -52.64 43.00 15.71
CA THR A 997 -51.92 42.94 17.03
C THR A 997 -51.43 41.52 17.40
N ALA A 998 -50.57 41.41 18.45
CA ALA A 998 -50.16 40.17 19.15
C ALA A 998 -51.31 39.60 20.06
N THR A 999 -51.21 38.49 20.85
CA THR A 999 -50.14 38.10 21.81
C THR A 999 -50.37 36.70 22.46
N LEU A 1000 -49.26 36.00 22.81
CA LEU A 1000 -49.00 35.16 24.03
C LEU A 1000 -49.66 33.77 24.34
N VAL A 1001 -48.83 32.98 25.07
CA VAL A 1001 -49.07 31.84 26.00
C VAL A 1001 -48.83 30.39 25.50
N ALA A 1002 -48.03 29.65 26.29
CA ALA A 1002 -47.73 28.20 26.20
C ALA A 1002 -48.39 27.42 27.35
N PRO A 1003 -48.36 26.06 27.34
CA PRO A 1003 -47.73 25.39 28.49
C PRO A 1003 -46.95 24.08 28.20
N THR A 1004 -46.24 23.64 29.24
CA THR A 1004 -45.34 22.47 29.40
C THR A 1004 -46.05 21.22 29.96
N PHE A 1005 -45.48 20.01 29.80
CA PHE A 1005 -44.87 19.20 30.89
C PHE A 1005 -44.40 17.77 30.48
N ASP A 1006 -43.51 17.22 31.31
CA ASP A 1006 -42.83 15.91 31.24
C ASP A 1006 -43.69 14.68 31.63
N GLY A 1007 -43.14 13.45 31.52
CA GLY A 1007 -43.56 12.36 32.43
C GLY A 1007 -43.28 10.89 32.04
N VAL A 1008 -42.20 10.35 32.60
CA VAL A 1008 -41.79 8.93 32.72
C VAL A 1008 -42.93 7.92 33.03
N GLY A 1009 -42.84 6.68 32.47
CA GLY A 1009 -43.59 5.52 32.97
C GLY A 1009 -43.18 4.17 32.36
N ALA A 1010 -42.58 3.26 33.14
CA ALA A 1010 -42.25 1.89 32.74
C ALA A 1010 -43.11 0.86 33.51
N VAL A 1011 -43.14 -0.42 33.08
CA VAL A 1011 -42.95 -1.66 33.90
C VAL A 1011 -43.43 -2.98 33.21
N ARG A 1012 -42.44 -3.85 32.93
CA ARG A 1012 -42.34 -5.35 33.03
C ARG A 1012 -43.36 -6.35 32.41
N GLY A 1013 -42.77 -7.43 31.89
CA GLY A 1013 -43.31 -8.81 31.86
C GLY A 1013 -43.31 -9.42 30.46
N ALA A 1014 -42.57 -10.48 30.12
CA ALA A 1014 -41.67 -11.35 30.91
C ALA A 1014 -40.41 -11.73 30.11
#